data_AF-A0A3S9VSK5-F1
#
_entry.id   AF-A0A3S9VSK5-F1
#
_cell.length_a   1.000
_cell.length_b   1.000
_cell.length_c   1.000
_cell.angle_alpha   90.00
_cell.angle_beta   90.00
_cell.angle_gamma   90.00
#
_symmetry.space_group_name_H-M   'P 1'
#
loop_
_entity.id
_entity.type
_entity.pdbx_description
1 polymer ?
#
loop_
_entity_poly.entity_id
_entity_poly.type
_entity_poly.pdbx_seq_one_letter_code
_entity_poly.pdbx_strand_id
1 'polypeptide(L)'
;MQSNIPRAAIHVGKDKKSFSAQVGNEAERRGWDENVYRLKNADKEKNNHYNFSRKNLNFEIVKDGKIVPLGSNPIPLHERIQMRLDELGFKPYMDARHPDQVSKNSPNCTVAMIFSGDHDVLYNLAFGNQRIDTANPDADHSHIVLQQGIYKWAKDTYDFACRKWGEENIISFAVHCDETSIHAHVQTIPVEKVKKRGRIGSKYVNKNNPDIVLSTKEWRALPKEERDNYTKQTASKDYVECVSYAKVWGETRKAKSEYLSQLHTDYHNEVGRKYGLARGIPYNELSEEEKRGRRHKNKVVLEAERQAKAALDKVEKYAVLATIDKQELTFPLLNIKTPVQEAMDAVKKELAIPIPALIGQKTWREERTTNINDAIKALVTAINVERDKQNYGIRASVNKTYTYYMQQLNRLINENRSLEAENIVLKEENAIVKERISQLDENAIKRVAAEKDEMIGRLKRQLSVARDELTDIGNDYNALLSKYRNLVLQWNEMRHQPEIIDAMLRVEERKKEEAAAKREEQAKQSRYQDIIDRFINEGYDALKSFSKTGRIDFIEKEANAIYYGIMATASKYNLSLDSAKRVEAATDKFLAGMVWDDCSNFRKECVTSWTKIFATKGVVYTEPLCQNLLAFVDHMSCSADTYVSLSGSNGCADQLTNWDGTQKVGLGTPAKRKTQKR
;
A
#
# COMPACT_ATOMS: atom_id res chain seq x y z
N MET A 1 9.99 -12.36 -46.41
CA MET A 1 9.61 -11.36 -45.39
C MET A 1 10.23 -11.80 -44.07
N GLN A 2 11.12 -11.01 -43.45
CA GLN A 2 11.64 -11.37 -42.12
C GLN A 2 10.48 -11.41 -41.13
N SER A 3 10.31 -12.54 -40.46
CA SER A 3 9.36 -12.76 -39.37
C SER A 3 9.36 -11.58 -38.39
N ASN A 4 8.19 -11.13 -37.95
CA ASN A 4 8.03 -10.10 -36.92
C ASN A 4 8.76 -10.55 -35.64
N ILE A 5 9.99 -10.08 -35.43
CA ILE A 5 10.76 -10.34 -34.21
C ILE A 5 10.14 -9.46 -33.10
N PRO A 6 9.71 -10.03 -31.95
CA PRO A 6 9.22 -9.25 -30.82
C PRO A 6 10.31 -8.31 -30.28
N ARG A 7 9.98 -7.04 -30.01
CA ARG A 7 10.97 -6.03 -29.58
C ARG A 7 10.56 -5.28 -28.33
N ALA A 8 11.56 -4.91 -27.54
CA ALA A 8 11.40 -4.00 -26.42
C ALA A 8 11.17 -2.56 -26.93
N ALA A 9 10.34 -1.81 -26.23
CA ALA A 9 10.03 -0.42 -26.55
C ALA A 9 10.31 0.49 -25.34
N ILE A 10 11.01 1.58 -25.60
CA ILE A 10 11.17 2.68 -24.65
C ILE A 10 10.74 3.95 -25.37
N HIS A 11 9.80 4.69 -24.78
CA HIS A 11 9.40 6.00 -25.26
C HIS A 11 9.75 7.03 -24.21
N VAL A 12 10.68 7.92 -24.53
CA VAL A 12 11.00 9.07 -23.67
C VAL A 12 10.12 10.23 -24.10
N GLY A 13 9.22 10.64 -23.20
CA GLY A 13 8.31 11.74 -23.43
C GLY A 13 9.04 13.07 -23.60
N LYS A 14 8.28 14.10 -24.01
CA LYS A 14 8.82 15.46 -24.09
C LYS A 14 9.35 15.89 -22.72
N ASP A 15 10.51 16.52 -22.74
CA ASP A 15 11.14 17.14 -21.61
C ASP A 15 10.24 18.25 -21.04
N LYS A 16 10.04 18.24 -19.72
CA LYS A 16 9.08 19.11 -19.05
C LYS A 16 9.78 20.04 -18.06
N LYS A 17 9.35 21.31 -18.09
CA LYS A 17 9.77 22.38 -17.16
C LYS A 17 8.85 22.50 -15.94
N SER A 18 7.69 21.86 -16.02
CA SER A 18 6.70 21.78 -14.96
C SER A 18 5.87 20.51 -15.11
N PHE A 19 5.23 20.07 -14.03
CA PHE A 19 4.38 18.90 -14.03
C PHE A 19 3.03 19.25 -13.42
N SER A 20 1.95 19.08 -14.19
CA SER A 20 0.60 19.48 -13.75
C SER A 20 -0.11 18.37 -12.99
N ALA A 21 -1.01 18.77 -12.08
CA ALA A 21 -1.88 17.84 -11.35
C ALA A 21 -2.70 16.95 -12.30
N GLN A 22 -3.19 17.49 -13.42
CA GLN A 22 -3.95 16.72 -14.42
C GLN A 22 -3.14 15.55 -14.99
N VAL A 23 -1.87 15.79 -15.35
CA VAL A 23 -0.98 14.75 -15.89
C VAL A 23 -0.70 13.70 -14.82
N GLY A 24 -0.48 14.13 -13.56
CA GLY A 24 -0.28 13.22 -12.43
C GLY A 24 -1.50 12.33 -12.19
N ASN A 25 -2.69 12.92 -12.14
CA ASN A 25 -3.93 12.19 -11.88
C ASN A 25 -4.26 11.20 -13.00
N GLU A 26 -3.94 11.53 -14.26
CA GLU A 26 -4.10 10.61 -15.39
C GLU A 26 -3.12 9.43 -15.32
N ALA A 27 -1.85 9.68 -14.98
CA ALA A 27 -0.85 8.61 -14.81
C ALA A 27 -1.15 7.69 -13.62
N GLU A 28 -1.74 8.20 -12.54
CA GLU A 28 -2.11 7.40 -11.36
C GLU A 28 -3.52 6.82 -11.43
N ARG A 29 -4.29 7.14 -12.49
CA ARG A 29 -5.76 6.93 -12.55
C ARG A 29 -6.48 7.44 -11.29
N ARG A 30 -5.92 8.50 -10.67
CA ARG A 30 -6.39 9.05 -9.40
C ARG A 30 -7.74 9.74 -9.60
N GLY A 31 -8.73 9.32 -8.82
CA GLY A 31 -10.09 9.86 -8.90
C GLY A 31 -10.87 9.47 -10.16
N TRP A 32 -10.37 8.51 -10.96
CA TRP A 32 -11.12 8.02 -12.12
C TRP A 32 -12.19 7.04 -11.67
N ASP A 33 -13.44 7.31 -12.00
CA ASP A 33 -14.56 6.36 -11.92
C ASP A 33 -14.85 5.76 -13.32
N GLU A 34 -15.85 4.90 -13.40
CA GLU A 34 -16.29 4.29 -14.67
C GLU A 34 -16.70 5.36 -15.72
N ASN A 35 -17.32 6.45 -15.27
CA ASN A 35 -17.70 7.56 -16.16
C ASN A 35 -16.48 8.22 -16.79
N VAL A 36 -15.40 8.44 -16.04
CA VAL A 36 -14.16 9.00 -16.57
C VAL A 36 -13.54 8.06 -17.61
N TYR A 37 -13.53 6.74 -17.38
CA TYR A 37 -13.07 5.77 -18.39
C TYR A 37 -13.88 5.88 -19.68
N ARG A 38 -15.22 5.87 -19.59
CA ARG A 38 -16.12 6.02 -20.73
C ARG A 38 -15.89 7.33 -21.49
N LEU A 39 -15.78 8.45 -20.79
CA LEU A 39 -15.52 9.76 -21.40
C LEU A 39 -14.16 9.81 -22.10
N LYS A 40 -13.15 9.18 -21.52
CA LYS A 40 -11.80 9.09 -22.11
C LYS A 40 -11.77 8.21 -23.34
N ASN A 41 -12.57 7.14 -23.39
CA ASN A 41 -12.72 6.28 -24.57
C ASN A 41 -13.57 6.91 -25.67
N ALA A 42 -14.53 7.78 -25.32
CA ALA A 42 -15.35 8.51 -26.29
C ALA A 42 -14.56 9.55 -27.12
N ASP A 43 -13.36 9.94 -26.66
CA ASP A 43 -12.45 10.82 -27.38
C ASP A 43 -11.86 10.10 -28.62
N LYS A 44 -12.54 10.25 -29.75
CA LYS A 44 -12.17 9.64 -31.05
C LYS A 44 -10.80 10.10 -31.57
N GLU A 45 -10.34 11.29 -31.17
CA GLU A 45 -9.01 11.76 -31.59
C GLU A 45 -7.89 11.01 -30.86
N LYS A 46 -8.11 10.70 -29.57
CA LYS A 46 -7.15 9.96 -28.75
C LYS A 46 -7.26 8.45 -28.86
N ASN A 47 -8.39 7.93 -29.37
CA ASN A 47 -8.63 6.51 -29.61
C ASN A 47 -8.17 5.62 -28.43
N ASN A 48 -8.63 5.97 -27.22
CA ASN A 48 -8.27 5.25 -26.02
C ASN A 48 -9.10 3.97 -25.89
N HIS A 49 -8.47 2.95 -25.33
CA HIS A 49 -9.08 1.63 -25.10
C HIS A 49 -8.86 1.23 -23.64
N TYR A 50 -9.30 2.11 -22.73
CA TYR A 50 -9.24 1.84 -21.30
C TYR A 50 -10.38 0.91 -20.91
N ASN A 51 -10.10 -0.14 -20.13
CA ASN A 51 -11.13 -1.04 -19.62
C ASN A 51 -11.29 -0.85 -18.11
N PHE A 52 -12.48 -0.45 -17.65
CA PHE A 52 -12.71 -0.15 -16.24
C PHE A 52 -12.63 -1.40 -15.35
N SER A 53 -13.12 -2.56 -15.81
CA SER A 53 -13.06 -3.82 -15.05
C SER A 53 -11.62 -4.27 -14.74
N ARG A 54 -10.63 -3.81 -15.51
CA ARG A 54 -9.19 -4.08 -15.26
C ARG A 54 -8.48 -3.00 -14.45
N LYS A 55 -9.16 -1.93 -14.02
CA LYS A 55 -8.54 -0.83 -13.25
C LYS A 55 -7.79 -1.33 -12.01
N ASN A 56 -8.36 -2.31 -11.30
CA ASN A 56 -7.77 -2.92 -10.11
C ASN A 56 -6.51 -3.76 -10.38
N LEU A 57 -6.24 -4.09 -11.65
CA LEU A 57 -5.03 -4.80 -12.07
C LEU A 57 -3.84 -3.84 -12.24
N ASN A 58 -4.07 -2.53 -12.36
CA ASN A 58 -2.99 -1.55 -12.39
C ASN A 58 -2.26 -1.50 -11.04
N PHE A 59 -0.93 -1.39 -11.07
CA PHE A 59 -0.12 -1.34 -9.86
C PHE A 59 1.04 -0.35 -9.99
N GLU A 60 1.57 0.08 -8.85
CA GLU A 60 2.78 0.91 -8.76
C GLU A 60 3.88 0.11 -8.05
N ILE A 61 5.12 0.26 -8.50
CA ILE A 61 6.29 -0.21 -7.75
C ILE A 61 6.87 1.00 -7.01
N VAL A 62 6.87 0.94 -5.68
CA VAL A 62 7.44 1.95 -4.80
C VAL A 62 8.80 1.50 -4.26
N LYS A 63 9.44 2.37 -3.49
CA LYS A 63 10.74 2.15 -2.84
C LYS A 63 10.85 0.75 -2.21
N ASP A 64 12.05 0.18 -2.27
CA ASP A 64 12.38 -1.19 -1.89
C ASP A 64 11.75 -2.25 -2.81
N GLY A 65 11.30 -1.84 -4.00
CA GLY A 65 10.67 -2.72 -4.99
C GLY A 65 9.31 -3.27 -4.56
N LYS A 66 8.62 -2.61 -3.63
CA LYS A 66 7.31 -3.03 -3.11
C LYS A 66 6.21 -2.72 -4.12
N ILE A 67 5.33 -3.69 -4.35
CA ILE A 67 4.18 -3.55 -5.25
C ILE A 67 2.96 -3.10 -4.44
N VAL A 68 2.29 -2.05 -4.91
CA VAL A 68 1.06 -1.52 -4.30
C VAL A 68 0.01 -1.24 -5.39
N PRO A 69 -1.29 -1.18 -5.05
CA PRO A 69 -2.32 -0.76 -6.01
C PRO A 69 -2.02 0.64 -6.56
N LEU A 70 -2.25 0.85 -7.86
CA LEU A 70 -2.00 2.15 -8.48
C LEU A 70 -2.86 3.25 -7.83
N GLY A 71 -2.26 4.40 -7.54
CA GLY A 71 -2.95 5.54 -6.93
C GLY A 71 -3.20 5.40 -5.41
N SER A 72 -2.63 4.38 -4.78
CA SER A 72 -2.75 4.17 -3.31
C SER A 72 -1.88 5.11 -2.47
N ASN A 73 -0.89 5.79 -3.07
CA ASN A 73 -0.09 6.77 -2.34
C ASN A 73 -0.97 7.95 -1.89
N PRO A 74 -0.97 8.36 -0.61
CA PRO A 74 -1.78 9.48 -0.15
C PRO A 74 -1.37 10.80 -0.81
N ILE A 75 -0.10 10.94 -1.21
CA ILE A 75 0.43 12.14 -1.85
C ILE A 75 0.39 11.96 -3.37
N PRO A 76 -0.34 12.82 -4.12
CA PRO A 76 -0.41 12.75 -5.58
C PRO A 76 0.96 12.94 -6.25
N LEU A 77 1.14 12.35 -7.43
CA LEU A 77 2.41 12.39 -8.18
C LEU A 77 2.98 13.81 -8.38
N HIS A 78 2.13 14.80 -8.69
CA HIS A 78 2.60 16.17 -8.92
C HIS A 78 3.18 16.81 -7.66
N GLU A 79 2.62 16.52 -6.48
CA GLU A 79 3.15 16.97 -5.19
C GLU A 79 4.43 16.21 -4.83
N ARG A 80 4.49 14.90 -5.06
CA ARG A 80 5.71 14.10 -4.85
C ARG A 80 6.90 14.62 -5.67
N ILE A 81 6.65 15.00 -6.92
CA ILE A 81 7.66 15.64 -7.77
C ILE A 81 8.10 16.97 -7.15
N GLN A 82 7.15 17.82 -6.74
CA GLN A 82 7.47 19.11 -6.14
C GLN A 82 8.29 18.96 -4.85
N MET A 83 7.91 18.03 -3.96
CA MET A 83 8.67 17.72 -2.73
C MET A 83 10.12 17.37 -3.03
N ARG A 84 10.36 16.49 -4.02
CA ARG A 84 11.73 16.12 -4.38
C ARG A 84 12.50 17.26 -5.07
N LEU A 85 11.84 18.12 -5.84
CA LEU A 85 12.46 19.33 -6.38
C LEU A 85 12.85 20.32 -5.26
N ASP A 86 12.00 20.47 -4.25
CA ASP A 86 12.26 21.33 -3.09
C ASP A 86 13.42 20.80 -2.23
N GLU A 87 13.50 19.48 -2.00
CA GLU A 87 14.63 18.81 -1.35
C GLU A 87 15.96 19.09 -2.07
N LEU A 88 15.94 19.12 -3.40
CA LEU A 88 17.10 19.41 -4.24
C LEU A 88 17.37 20.93 -4.38
N GLY A 89 16.58 21.78 -3.73
CA GLY A 89 16.68 23.23 -3.80
C GLY A 89 16.45 23.79 -5.22
N PHE A 90 15.74 23.05 -6.08
CA PHE A 90 15.49 23.46 -7.45
C PHE A 90 14.43 24.56 -7.49
N LYS A 91 14.78 25.68 -8.11
CA LYS A 91 13.85 26.79 -8.37
C LYS A 91 13.77 27.04 -9.87
N PRO A 92 12.61 26.81 -10.51
CA PRO A 92 12.45 27.15 -11.91
C PRO A 92 12.58 28.66 -12.11
N TYR A 93 13.02 29.08 -13.30
CA TYR A 93 12.99 30.49 -13.65
C TYR A 93 11.56 30.89 -13.94
N MET A 94 11.04 31.91 -13.25
CA MET A 94 9.70 32.44 -13.52
C MET A 94 9.75 33.45 -14.66
N ASP A 95 8.69 33.53 -15.45
CA ASP A 95 8.58 34.50 -16.53
C ASP A 95 8.45 35.92 -15.94
N ALA A 96 9.25 36.86 -16.45
CA ALA A 96 9.27 38.22 -15.94
C ALA A 96 7.96 39.00 -16.20
N ARG A 97 7.20 38.62 -17.24
CA ARG A 97 5.91 39.23 -17.59
C ARG A 97 4.73 38.47 -16.97
N HIS A 98 4.92 37.19 -16.69
CA HIS A 98 3.91 36.31 -16.09
C HIS A 98 4.55 35.53 -14.92
N PRO A 99 4.69 36.15 -13.72
CA PRO A 99 5.38 35.53 -12.58
C PRO A 99 4.75 34.21 -12.09
N ASP A 100 3.51 33.93 -12.49
CA ASP A 100 2.77 32.69 -12.28
C ASP A 100 3.20 31.55 -13.21
N GLN A 101 4.00 31.83 -14.23
CA GLN A 101 4.40 30.87 -15.25
C GLN A 101 5.91 30.61 -15.25
N VAL A 102 6.27 29.35 -15.50
CA VAL A 102 7.67 28.96 -15.69
C VAL A 102 8.16 29.48 -17.03
N SER A 103 9.26 30.22 -16.99
CA SER A 103 9.87 30.83 -18.17
C SER A 103 10.33 29.78 -19.18
N LYS A 104 10.28 30.16 -20.47
CA LYS A 104 10.79 29.33 -21.57
C LYS A 104 12.28 29.03 -21.46
N ASN A 105 13.07 29.79 -20.70
CA ASN A 105 14.49 29.50 -20.48
C ASN A 105 14.75 28.62 -19.24
N SER A 106 13.71 28.26 -18.47
CA SER A 106 13.87 27.39 -17.31
C SER A 106 14.37 26.01 -17.72
N PRO A 107 15.31 25.41 -16.96
CA PRO A 107 15.75 24.04 -17.20
C PRO A 107 14.60 23.04 -17.00
N ASN A 108 14.68 21.91 -17.71
CA ASN A 108 13.74 20.81 -17.53
C ASN A 108 13.98 20.14 -16.17
N CYS A 109 12.90 19.91 -15.43
CA CYS A 109 12.95 19.43 -14.06
C CYS A 109 12.48 17.99 -13.89
N THR A 110 11.85 17.41 -14.91
CA THR A 110 11.35 16.03 -14.82
C THR A 110 11.22 15.38 -16.21
N VAL A 111 11.32 14.04 -16.24
CA VAL A 111 11.27 13.22 -17.45
C VAL A 111 10.28 12.09 -17.25
N ALA A 112 9.32 11.97 -18.17
CA ALA A 112 8.42 10.84 -18.24
C ALA A 112 8.95 9.84 -19.27
N MET A 113 9.09 8.58 -18.90
CA MET A 113 9.46 7.49 -19.78
C MET A 113 8.40 6.40 -19.75
N ILE A 114 8.19 5.74 -20.88
CA ILE A 114 7.29 4.61 -20.99
C ILE A 114 8.13 3.41 -21.39
N PHE A 115 8.11 2.37 -20.58
CA PHE A 115 8.69 1.07 -20.90
C PHE A 115 7.58 0.12 -21.32
N SER A 116 7.76 -0.54 -22.47
CA SER A 116 6.84 -1.51 -23.03
C SER A 116 7.61 -2.46 -23.95
N GLY A 117 6.91 -3.12 -24.86
CA GLY A 117 7.45 -4.11 -25.76
C GLY A 117 6.38 -4.61 -26.71
N ASP A 118 6.70 -5.73 -27.35
CA ASP A 118 5.75 -6.44 -28.20
C ASP A 118 4.45 -6.74 -27.45
N HIS A 119 3.33 -6.46 -28.10
CA HIS A 119 2.01 -6.56 -27.51
C HIS A 119 1.73 -7.99 -27.05
N ASP A 120 1.94 -8.98 -27.92
CA ASP A 120 1.60 -10.38 -27.63
C ASP A 120 2.49 -10.93 -26.51
N VAL A 121 3.78 -10.59 -26.49
CA VAL A 121 4.70 -11.03 -25.43
C VAL A 121 4.28 -10.48 -24.07
N LEU A 122 4.08 -9.17 -23.95
CA LEU A 122 3.70 -8.57 -22.66
C LEU A 122 2.29 -8.95 -22.24
N TYR A 123 1.39 -9.11 -23.20
CA TYR A 123 0.04 -9.60 -22.95
C TYR A 123 0.07 -11.03 -22.40
N ASN A 124 0.85 -11.93 -22.99
CA ASN A 124 1.02 -13.28 -22.48
C ASN A 124 1.70 -13.30 -21.09
N LEU A 125 2.64 -12.39 -20.82
CA LEU A 125 3.24 -12.25 -19.48
C LEU A 125 2.24 -11.76 -18.43
N ALA A 126 1.28 -10.91 -18.82
CA ALA A 126 0.28 -10.32 -17.93
C ALA A 126 -0.93 -11.23 -17.71
N PHE A 127 -1.43 -11.88 -18.76
CA PHE A 127 -2.70 -12.59 -18.73
C PHE A 127 -2.59 -14.08 -19.09
N GLY A 128 -1.45 -14.54 -19.62
CA GLY A 128 -1.28 -15.92 -20.04
C GLY A 128 -2.32 -16.33 -21.09
N ASN A 129 -2.97 -17.48 -20.87
CA ASN A 129 -3.98 -18.02 -21.78
C ASN A 129 -5.41 -17.49 -21.53
N GLN A 130 -5.57 -16.49 -20.64
CA GLN A 130 -6.88 -15.90 -20.36
C GLN A 130 -7.39 -15.15 -21.59
N ARG A 131 -8.63 -15.44 -22.01
CA ARG A 131 -9.27 -14.78 -23.15
C ARG A 131 -9.79 -13.41 -22.69
N ILE A 132 -9.27 -12.34 -23.30
CA ILE A 132 -9.74 -10.96 -23.07
C ILE A 132 -10.22 -10.42 -24.40
N ASP A 133 -11.43 -9.88 -24.41
CA ASP A 133 -11.90 -9.10 -25.55
C ASP A 133 -11.28 -7.70 -25.48
N THR A 134 -10.24 -7.47 -26.29
CA THR A 134 -9.60 -6.15 -26.41
C THR A 134 -10.25 -5.28 -27.49
N ALA A 135 -11.23 -5.80 -28.24
CA ALA A 135 -11.92 -5.05 -29.29
C ALA A 135 -13.06 -4.19 -28.71
N ASN A 136 -13.71 -4.69 -27.65
CA ASN A 136 -14.71 -3.94 -26.90
C ASN A 136 -14.11 -3.37 -25.60
N PRO A 137 -13.93 -2.03 -25.47
CA PRO A 137 -13.41 -1.43 -24.25
C PRO A 137 -14.34 -1.59 -23.04
N ASP A 138 -15.63 -1.83 -23.26
CA ASP A 138 -16.65 -2.03 -22.22
C ASP A 138 -16.89 -3.51 -21.89
N ALA A 139 -16.10 -4.44 -22.45
CA ALA A 139 -16.18 -5.85 -22.11
C ALA A 139 -15.85 -6.11 -20.64
N ASP A 140 -16.62 -6.99 -19.97
CA ASP A 140 -16.35 -7.30 -18.58
C ASP A 140 -15.15 -8.25 -18.41
N HIS A 141 -14.10 -7.72 -17.79
CA HIS A 141 -12.86 -8.42 -17.46
C HIS A 141 -12.67 -8.63 -15.95
N SER A 142 -13.75 -8.53 -15.16
CA SER A 142 -13.69 -8.66 -13.69
C SER A 142 -13.10 -9.99 -13.19
N HIS A 143 -13.17 -11.04 -14.02
CA HIS A 143 -12.64 -12.37 -13.74
C HIS A 143 -11.12 -12.52 -14.04
N ILE A 144 -10.50 -11.53 -14.67
CA ILE A 144 -9.10 -11.61 -15.11
C ILE A 144 -8.15 -11.40 -13.93
N VAL A 145 -7.12 -12.24 -13.87
CA VAL A 145 -6.08 -12.17 -12.83
C VAL A 145 -4.70 -12.00 -13.47
N LEU A 146 -3.86 -11.12 -12.89
CA LEU A 146 -2.49 -10.95 -13.37
C LEU A 146 -1.61 -12.16 -13.09
N GLN A 147 -0.79 -12.51 -14.08
CA GLN A 147 0.19 -13.58 -14.03
C GLN A 147 1.52 -13.10 -13.44
N GLN A 148 2.31 -14.03 -12.89
CA GLN A 148 3.61 -13.70 -12.29
C GLN A 148 4.64 -13.13 -13.29
N GLY A 149 4.45 -13.40 -14.58
CA GLY A 149 5.34 -12.92 -15.64
C GLY A 149 5.45 -11.39 -15.67
N ILE A 150 4.32 -10.69 -15.56
CA ILE A 150 4.32 -9.23 -15.64
C ILE A 150 4.93 -8.56 -14.41
N TYR A 151 4.74 -9.13 -13.22
CA TYR A 151 5.37 -8.61 -12.00
C TYR A 151 6.89 -8.73 -12.06
N LYS A 152 7.40 -9.85 -12.57
CA LYS A 152 8.86 -10.06 -12.78
C LYS A 152 9.41 -9.06 -13.79
N TRP A 153 8.73 -8.88 -14.93
CA TRP A 153 9.14 -7.91 -15.94
C TRP A 153 9.15 -6.49 -15.39
N ALA A 154 8.09 -6.09 -14.67
CA ALA A 154 7.98 -4.78 -14.06
C ALA A 154 9.08 -4.53 -13.02
N LYS A 155 9.39 -5.53 -12.17
CA LYS A 155 10.46 -5.44 -11.17
C LYS A 155 11.85 -5.34 -11.81
N ASP A 156 12.15 -6.18 -12.80
CA ASP A 156 13.41 -6.09 -13.55
C ASP A 156 13.59 -4.72 -14.22
N THR A 157 12.49 -4.15 -14.72
CA THR A 157 12.45 -2.82 -15.35
C THR A 157 12.62 -1.70 -14.31
N TYR A 158 12.00 -1.83 -13.13
CA TYR A 158 12.17 -0.92 -12.01
C TYR A 158 13.61 -0.92 -11.49
N ASP A 159 14.20 -2.10 -11.29
CA ASP A 159 15.58 -2.24 -10.84
C ASP A 159 16.57 -1.65 -11.86
N PHE A 160 16.29 -1.84 -13.17
CA PHE A 160 17.03 -1.19 -14.24
C PHE A 160 16.95 0.34 -14.15
N ALA A 161 15.74 0.89 -13.98
CA ALA A 161 15.54 2.33 -13.83
C ALA A 161 16.27 2.89 -12.60
N CYS A 162 16.19 2.21 -11.46
CA CYS A 162 16.87 2.60 -10.22
C CYS A 162 18.40 2.61 -10.39
N ARG A 163 18.97 1.60 -11.06
CA ARG A 163 20.41 1.59 -11.37
C ARG A 163 20.83 2.73 -12.28
N LYS A 164 19.97 3.16 -13.21
CA LYS A 164 20.28 4.23 -14.16
C LYS A 164 20.15 5.63 -13.57
N TRP A 165 19.18 5.86 -12.70
CA TRP A 165 18.81 7.21 -12.28
C TRP A 165 18.78 7.44 -10.76
N GLY A 166 19.03 6.41 -9.96
CA GLY A 166 18.88 6.45 -8.51
C GLY A 166 17.42 6.24 -8.10
N GLU A 167 17.18 5.33 -7.15
CA GLU A 167 15.83 4.97 -6.69
C GLU A 167 15.10 6.20 -6.11
N GLU A 168 15.81 7.05 -5.39
CA GLU A 168 15.31 8.30 -4.82
C GLU A 168 14.85 9.33 -5.87
N ASN A 169 15.24 9.12 -7.13
CA ASN A 169 14.86 9.98 -8.24
C ASN A 169 13.83 9.32 -9.17
N ILE A 170 13.37 8.10 -8.87
CA ILE A 170 12.20 7.47 -9.49
C ILE A 170 10.98 7.84 -8.66
N ILE A 171 10.27 8.89 -9.07
CA ILE A 171 9.15 9.43 -8.30
C ILE A 171 7.90 8.58 -8.44
N SER A 172 7.69 7.94 -9.59
CA SER A 172 6.59 7.00 -9.83
C SER A 172 6.99 5.94 -10.85
N PHE A 173 6.59 4.70 -10.61
CA PHE A 173 6.68 3.57 -11.54
C PHE A 173 5.30 2.90 -11.64
N ALA A 174 4.45 3.41 -12.51
CA ALA A 174 3.06 2.98 -12.66
C ALA A 174 2.92 2.00 -13.81
N VAL A 175 2.44 0.78 -13.55
CA VAL A 175 2.20 -0.24 -14.57
C VAL A 175 0.72 -0.28 -14.92
N HIS A 176 0.41 0.00 -16.18
CA HIS A 176 -0.95 -0.01 -16.71
C HIS A 176 -1.21 -1.36 -17.39
N CYS A 177 -2.19 -2.08 -16.86
CA CYS A 177 -2.72 -3.34 -17.38
C CYS A 177 -4.17 -3.21 -17.86
N ASP A 178 -4.73 -2.01 -17.82
CA ASP A 178 -6.10 -1.71 -18.23
C ASP A 178 -6.23 -1.10 -19.64
N GLU A 179 -5.11 -1.01 -20.37
CA GLU A 179 -5.02 -0.56 -21.78
C GLU A 179 -4.79 -1.72 -22.75
N THR A 180 -4.85 -1.45 -24.07
CA THR A 180 -4.55 -2.45 -25.11
C THR A 180 -3.18 -3.10 -24.89
N SER A 181 -2.14 -2.30 -24.73
CA SER A 181 -0.78 -2.81 -24.51
C SER A 181 -0.32 -2.51 -23.10
N ILE A 182 0.29 -3.50 -22.44
CA ILE A 182 0.84 -3.31 -21.10
C ILE A 182 2.11 -2.45 -21.19
N HIS A 183 2.22 -1.49 -20.28
CA HIS A 183 3.37 -0.61 -20.21
C HIS A 183 3.55 -0.01 -18.82
N ALA A 184 4.76 0.46 -18.54
CA ALA A 184 5.10 1.13 -17.30
C ALA A 184 5.44 2.60 -17.57
N HIS A 185 4.74 3.51 -16.91
CA HIS A 185 5.07 4.92 -16.82
C HIS A 185 6.07 5.16 -15.69
N VAL A 186 7.26 5.62 -16.06
CA VAL A 186 8.35 5.94 -15.14
C VAL A 186 8.55 7.45 -15.13
N GLN A 187 8.29 8.07 -13.99
CA GLN A 187 8.48 9.50 -13.78
C GLN A 187 9.74 9.73 -12.96
N THR A 188 10.73 10.43 -13.52
CA THR A 188 12.02 10.65 -12.88
C THR A 188 12.44 12.12 -12.83
N ILE A 189 13.22 12.49 -11.81
CA ILE A 189 13.87 13.79 -11.71
C ILE A 189 15.35 13.64 -12.13
N PRO A 190 15.83 14.50 -13.04
CA PRO A 190 17.16 14.40 -13.57
C PRO A 190 18.22 14.93 -12.59
N VAL A 191 18.81 14.06 -11.76
CA VAL A 191 19.79 14.47 -10.72
C VAL A 191 21.22 14.14 -11.11
N GLU A 192 22.11 15.13 -10.95
CA GLU A 192 23.54 15.01 -11.17
C GLU A 192 24.33 15.48 -9.94
N LYS A 193 25.49 14.87 -9.67
CA LYS A 193 26.39 15.31 -8.60
C LYS A 193 27.37 16.34 -9.14
N VAL A 194 27.14 17.61 -8.84
CA VAL A 194 28.01 18.71 -9.27
C VAL A 194 28.89 19.20 -8.12
N LYS A 195 30.10 19.66 -8.45
CA LYS A 195 30.96 20.33 -7.46
C LYS A 195 30.27 21.60 -6.99
N LYS A 196 30.20 21.80 -5.66
CA LYS A 196 29.61 23.00 -5.05
C LYS A 196 30.23 24.28 -5.65
N ARG A 197 29.39 25.19 -6.14
CA ARG A 197 29.82 26.49 -6.68
C ARG A 197 30.30 27.38 -5.52
N GLY A 198 31.31 28.23 -5.78
CA GLY A 198 31.94 29.08 -4.78
C GLY A 198 33.47 28.92 -4.69
N ARG A 199 34.10 29.80 -3.89
CA ARG A 199 35.54 29.75 -3.59
C ARG A 199 35.83 28.58 -2.64
N ILE A 200 36.90 27.85 -2.92
CA ILE A 200 37.41 26.80 -2.04
C ILE A 200 38.15 27.49 -0.90
N GLY A 201 37.69 27.28 0.34
CA GLY A 201 38.41 27.70 1.54
C GLY A 201 39.58 26.76 1.86
N SER A 202 40.52 27.22 2.67
CA SER A 202 41.53 26.34 3.26
C SER A 202 40.96 25.66 4.51
N LYS A 203 41.26 24.37 4.66
CA LYS A 203 41.06 23.61 5.91
C LYS A 203 42.42 23.48 6.61
N TYR A 204 42.43 23.50 7.93
CA TYR A 204 43.63 23.38 8.75
C TYR A 204 43.52 22.09 9.54
N VAL A 205 44.39 21.12 9.25
CA VAL A 205 44.37 19.78 9.87
C VAL A 205 45.45 19.72 10.95
N ASN A 206 45.12 19.24 12.14
CA ASN A 206 46.08 19.14 13.23
C ASN A 206 47.19 18.11 12.88
N LYS A 207 48.45 18.46 13.16
CA LYS A 207 49.63 17.65 12.86
C LYS A 207 49.70 16.36 13.68
N ASN A 208 49.15 16.37 14.89
CA ASN A 208 49.18 15.23 15.82
C ASN A 208 47.88 14.41 15.78
N ASN A 209 46.77 14.99 15.29
CA ASN A 209 45.49 14.30 15.14
C ASN A 209 44.77 14.71 13.84
N PRO A 210 44.86 13.88 12.77
CA PRO A 210 44.25 14.16 11.48
C PRO A 210 42.72 14.34 11.49
N ASP A 211 42.02 13.85 12.53
CA ASP A 211 40.56 13.95 12.64
C ASP A 211 40.10 15.35 13.09
N ILE A 212 41.02 16.18 13.61
CA ILE A 212 40.73 17.55 14.02
C ILE A 212 40.99 18.49 12.84
N VAL A 213 39.89 18.90 12.19
CA VAL A 213 39.91 19.76 11.00
C VAL A 213 39.18 21.07 11.28
N LEU A 214 39.89 22.20 11.14
CA LEU A 214 39.36 23.54 11.36
C LEU A 214 39.14 24.29 10.05
N SER A 215 38.11 25.13 10.00
CA SER A 215 37.97 26.16 8.97
C SER A 215 39.00 27.28 9.15
N THR A 216 39.17 28.11 8.12
CA THR A 216 40.06 29.28 8.21
C THR A 216 39.64 30.26 9.30
N LYS A 217 38.33 30.35 9.62
CA LYS A 217 37.82 31.23 10.68
C LYS A 217 38.17 30.68 12.07
N GLU A 218 37.98 29.38 12.27
CA GLU A 218 38.29 28.69 13.54
C GLU A 218 39.80 28.67 13.82
N TRP A 219 40.63 28.38 12.81
CA TRP A 219 42.09 28.45 12.95
C TRP A 219 42.58 29.87 13.29
N ARG A 220 41.95 30.92 12.71
CA ARG A 220 42.27 32.31 13.06
C ARG A 220 41.79 32.73 14.45
N ALA A 221 40.86 32.00 15.05
CA ALA A 221 40.39 32.26 16.40
C ALA A 221 41.31 31.64 17.47
N LEU A 222 42.18 30.69 17.10
CA LEU A 222 43.15 30.09 18.02
C LEU A 222 44.28 31.05 18.43
N PRO A 223 44.87 30.89 19.63
CA PRO A 223 46.11 31.54 20.03
C PRO A 223 47.24 31.27 19.04
N LYS A 224 48.16 32.23 18.87
CA LYS A 224 49.21 32.16 17.83
C LYS A 224 50.12 30.93 17.98
N GLU A 225 50.39 30.52 19.21
CA GLU A 225 51.21 29.36 19.58
C GLU A 225 50.55 28.02 19.18
N GLU A 226 49.23 27.94 19.18
CA GLU A 226 48.50 26.72 18.82
C GLU A 226 48.30 26.56 17.31
N ARG A 227 48.39 27.66 16.55
CA ARG A 227 48.20 27.65 15.09
C ARG A 227 49.27 26.84 14.37
N ASP A 228 50.48 26.80 14.92
CA ASP A 228 51.63 26.08 14.36
C ASP A 228 51.45 24.55 14.44
N ASN A 229 50.50 24.07 15.26
CA ASN A 229 50.12 22.66 15.33
C ASN A 229 49.23 22.20 14.18
N TYR A 230 48.89 23.09 13.24
CA TYR A 230 48.02 22.77 12.10
C TYR A 230 48.74 22.95 10.76
N THR A 231 48.45 22.04 9.81
CA THR A 231 48.91 22.12 8.43
C THR A 231 47.79 22.61 7.55
N LYS A 232 48.06 23.64 6.75
CA LYS A 232 47.11 24.18 5.78
C LYS A 232 46.93 23.21 4.62
N GLN A 233 45.70 22.79 4.38
CA GLN A 233 45.30 21.97 3.24
C GLN A 233 44.22 22.67 2.42
N THR A 234 44.24 22.44 1.11
CA THR A 234 43.16 22.90 0.22
C THR A 234 41.97 21.97 0.41
N ALA A 235 40.82 22.50 0.82
CA ALA A 235 39.62 21.68 0.92
C ALA A 235 39.24 21.14 -0.47
N SER A 236 38.87 19.87 -0.58
CA SER A 236 38.15 19.39 -1.75
C SER A 236 36.78 20.08 -1.80
N LYS A 237 36.30 20.42 -3.00
CA LYS A 237 34.91 20.85 -3.15
C LYS A 237 34.00 19.67 -2.85
N ASP A 238 33.12 19.86 -1.88
CA ASP A 238 32.01 18.94 -1.66
C ASP A 238 31.14 18.87 -2.93
N TYR A 239 30.55 17.71 -3.17
CA TYR A 239 29.58 17.51 -4.24
C TYR A 239 28.18 17.78 -3.68
N VAL A 240 27.34 18.41 -4.49
CA VAL A 240 25.93 18.62 -4.18
C VAL A 240 25.11 18.02 -5.32
N GLU A 241 24.02 17.36 -4.95
CA GLU A 241 23.03 16.91 -5.92
C GLU A 241 22.27 18.12 -6.45
N CYS A 242 22.13 18.19 -7.76
CA CYS A 242 21.37 19.25 -8.41
C CYS A 242 20.59 18.69 -9.59
N VAL A 243 19.47 19.33 -9.89
CA VAL A 243 18.64 18.98 -11.05
C VAL A 243 19.33 19.46 -12.33
N SER A 244 19.69 18.53 -13.22
CA SER A 244 20.32 18.82 -14.49
C SER A 244 19.96 17.81 -15.58
N TYR A 245 18.95 18.14 -16.38
CA TYR A 245 18.58 17.35 -17.57
C TYR A 245 19.77 17.16 -18.53
N ALA A 246 20.49 18.24 -18.84
CA ALA A 246 21.57 18.22 -19.80
C ALA A 246 22.74 17.33 -19.38
N LYS A 247 23.08 17.28 -18.09
CA LYS A 247 24.20 16.46 -17.61
C LYS A 247 23.89 14.97 -17.65
N VAL A 248 22.68 14.59 -17.27
CA VAL A 248 22.31 13.18 -17.18
C VAL A 248 21.85 12.60 -18.53
N TRP A 249 21.17 13.37 -19.38
CA TRP A 249 20.66 12.90 -20.69
C TRP A 249 21.49 13.35 -21.88
N GLY A 250 22.49 14.22 -21.71
CA GLY A 250 23.35 14.72 -22.78
C GLY A 250 23.14 16.20 -23.08
N GLU A 251 24.25 16.94 -23.11
CA GLU A 251 24.27 18.40 -23.28
C GLU A 251 23.99 18.84 -24.71
N THR A 252 24.29 17.96 -25.67
CA THR A 252 24.06 18.19 -27.09
C THR A 252 23.01 17.22 -27.61
N ARG A 253 22.36 17.58 -28.73
CA ARG A 253 21.42 16.68 -29.41
C ARG A 253 22.06 15.34 -29.78
N LYS A 254 23.35 15.36 -30.16
CA LYS A 254 24.13 14.16 -30.48
C LYS A 254 24.35 13.29 -29.23
N ALA A 255 24.86 13.88 -28.15
CA ALA A 255 25.06 13.17 -26.88
C ALA A 255 23.75 12.58 -26.35
N LYS A 256 22.63 13.30 -26.48
CA LYS A 256 21.30 12.79 -26.14
C LYS A 256 20.88 11.61 -26.99
N SER A 257 21.10 11.68 -28.30
CA SER A 257 20.82 10.56 -29.20
C SER A 257 21.66 9.33 -28.88
N GLU A 258 22.94 9.52 -28.55
CA GLU A 258 23.87 8.46 -28.15
C GLU A 258 23.44 7.83 -26.82
N TYR A 259 23.13 8.65 -25.82
CA TYR A 259 22.63 8.19 -24.52
C TYR A 259 21.35 7.34 -24.67
N LEU A 260 20.36 7.82 -25.44
CA LEU A 260 19.12 7.08 -25.67
C LEU A 260 19.38 5.78 -26.45
N SER A 261 20.26 5.80 -27.45
CA SER A 261 20.65 4.58 -28.18
C SER A 261 21.29 3.55 -27.27
N GLN A 262 22.17 3.99 -26.35
CA GLN A 262 22.79 3.14 -25.35
C GLN A 262 21.77 2.62 -24.33
N LEU A 263 20.83 3.46 -23.89
CA LEU A 263 19.74 3.07 -22.99
C LEU A 263 18.92 1.89 -23.56
N HIS A 264 18.60 1.94 -24.86
CA HIS A 264 17.91 0.82 -25.53
C HIS A 264 18.76 -0.45 -25.58
N THR A 265 20.08 -0.31 -25.78
CA THR A 265 21.02 -1.45 -25.76
C THR A 265 21.10 -2.08 -24.38
N ASP A 266 21.31 -1.25 -23.35
CA ASP A 266 21.43 -1.68 -21.97
C ASP A 266 20.14 -2.34 -21.49
N TYR A 267 18.99 -1.73 -21.79
CA TYR A 267 17.69 -2.30 -21.43
C TYR A 267 17.44 -3.65 -22.10
N HIS A 268 17.80 -3.82 -23.39
CA HIS A 268 17.72 -5.12 -24.04
C HIS A 268 18.61 -6.17 -23.35
N ASN A 269 19.85 -5.80 -23.02
CA ASN A 269 20.83 -6.70 -22.40
C ASN A 269 20.44 -7.09 -20.96
N GLU A 270 19.90 -6.16 -20.18
CA GLU A 270 19.57 -6.38 -18.78
C GLU A 270 18.17 -6.95 -18.56
N VAL A 271 17.20 -6.54 -19.39
CA VAL A 271 15.78 -6.85 -19.21
C VAL A 271 15.22 -7.55 -20.46
N GLY A 272 15.25 -6.90 -21.62
CA GLY A 272 14.51 -7.34 -22.82
C GLY A 272 14.76 -8.81 -23.20
N ARG A 273 16.03 -9.24 -23.26
CA ARG A 273 16.39 -10.62 -23.65
C ARG A 273 15.85 -11.69 -22.69
N LYS A 274 15.64 -11.36 -21.40
CA LYS A 274 15.06 -12.30 -20.41
C LYS A 274 13.62 -12.68 -20.77
N TYR A 275 12.93 -11.80 -21.49
CA TYR A 275 11.52 -11.93 -21.85
C TYR A 275 11.31 -12.16 -23.36
N GLY A 276 12.36 -12.52 -24.10
CA GLY A 276 12.26 -12.74 -25.56
C GLY A 276 12.07 -11.46 -26.38
N LEU A 277 12.35 -10.28 -25.80
CA LEU A 277 12.22 -8.99 -26.47
C LEU A 277 13.58 -8.54 -27.03
N ALA A 278 13.69 -8.51 -28.35
CA ALA A 278 14.88 -8.00 -29.04
C ALA A 278 14.99 -6.47 -28.92
N ARG A 279 16.21 -5.94 -29.12
CA ARG A 279 16.44 -4.49 -29.17
C ARG A 279 15.68 -3.86 -30.34
N GLY A 280 15.19 -2.62 -30.19
CA GLY A 280 14.69 -1.83 -31.31
C GLY A 280 15.76 -1.62 -32.40
N ILE A 281 15.33 -1.51 -33.66
CA ILE A 281 16.24 -1.18 -34.77
C ILE A 281 16.68 0.29 -34.62
N PRO A 282 18.00 0.59 -34.57
CA PRO A 282 18.53 1.94 -34.59
C PRO A 282 17.95 2.80 -35.72
N TYR A 283 17.65 4.07 -35.46
CA TYR A 283 17.05 4.96 -36.45
C TYR A 283 17.90 5.12 -37.72
N ASN A 284 19.23 5.11 -37.59
CA ASN A 284 20.18 5.19 -38.69
C ASN A 284 20.21 3.93 -39.57
N GLU A 285 19.74 2.79 -39.07
CA GLU A 285 19.66 1.53 -39.81
C GLU A 285 18.32 1.33 -40.53
N LEU A 286 17.35 2.21 -40.29
CA LEU A 286 16.05 2.18 -40.97
C LEU A 286 16.18 2.73 -42.41
N SER A 287 15.43 2.13 -43.32
CA SER A 287 15.19 2.71 -44.66
C SER A 287 14.46 4.06 -44.56
N GLU A 288 14.55 4.90 -45.60
CA GLU A 288 13.84 6.19 -45.61
C GLU A 288 12.31 6.00 -45.56
N GLU A 289 11.81 4.92 -46.14
CA GLU A 289 10.41 4.50 -46.07
C GLU A 289 10.02 4.14 -44.63
N GLU A 290 10.84 3.37 -43.91
CA GLU A 290 10.60 3.04 -42.49
C GLU A 290 10.72 4.27 -41.59
N LYS A 291 11.66 5.18 -41.86
CA LYS A 291 11.77 6.46 -41.15
C LYS A 291 10.51 7.31 -41.34
N ARG A 292 9.96 7.38 -42.56
CA ARG A 292 8.69 8.07 -42.84
C ARG A 292 7.51 7.38 -42.15
N GLY A 293 7.51 6.05 -42.12
CA GLY A 293 6.48 5.21 -41.48
C GLY A 293 6.53 5.20 -39.95
N ARG A 294 7.68 5.49 -39.33
CA ARG A 294 7.82 5.58 -37.86
C ARG A 294 7.59 6.98 -37.28
N ARG A 295 7.21 7.97 -38.10
CA ARG A 295 6.59 9.18 -37.57
C ARG A 295 5.36 8.77 -36.76
N HIS A 296 5.14 9.39 -35.61
CA HIS A 296 4.04 9.06 -34.70
C HIS A 296 2.72 9.02 -35.48
N LYS A 297 2.29 7.82 -35.85
CA LYS A 297 1.02 7.61 -36.55
C LYS A 297 -0.09 7.80 -35.52
N ASN A 298 -1.17 8.46 -35.93
CA ASN A 298 -2.35 8.52 -35.09
C ASN A 298 -2.81 7.07 -34.79
N LYS A 299 -3.18 6.80 -33.54
CA LYS A 299 -3.69 5.51 -33.08
C LYS A 299 -4.77 4.92 -34.00
N VAL A 300 -5.63 5.75 -34.59
CA VAL A 300 -6.65 5.32 -35.56
C VAL A 300 -6.03 4.65 -36.80
N VAL A 301 -4.94 5.21 -37.32
CA VAL A 301 -4.23 4.68 -38.50
C VAL A 301 -3.56 3.35 -38.16
N LEU A 302 -2.99 3.22 -36.96
CA LEU A 302 -2.35 1.98 -36.51
C LEU A 302 -3.34 0.81 -36.42
N GLU A 303 -4.55 1.07 -35.90
CA GLU A 303 -5.59 0.03 -35.81
C GLU A 303 -6.09 -0.40 -37.20
N ALA A 304 -6.28 0.56 -38.12
CA ALA A 304 -6.63 0.25 -39.51
C ALA A 304 -5.55 -0.60 -40.21
N GLU A 305 -4.27 -0.31 -39.98
CA GLU A 305 -3.16 -1.12 -40.50
C GLU A 305 -3.14 -2.53 -39.90
N ARG A 306 -3.45 -2.69 -38.61
CA ARG A 306 -3.56 -4.00 -37.95
C ARG A 306 -4.67 -4.86 -38.59
N GLN A 307 -5.85 -4.26 -38.82
CA GLN A 307 -6.97 -4.94 -39.46
C GLN A 307 -6.65 -5.31 -40.91
N ALA A 308 -6.00 -4.42 -41.66
CA ALA A 308 -5.57 -4.68 -43.03
C ALA A 308 -4.55 -5.83 -43.11
N LYS A 309 -3.61 -5.91 -42.16
CA LYS A 309 -2.63 -7.01 -42.09
C LYS A 309 -3.31 -8.35 -41.80
N ALA A 310 -4.26 -8.39 -40.87
CA ALA A 310 -5.04 -9.59 -40.59
C ALA A 310 -5.87 -10.06 -41.80
N ALA A 311 -6.35 -9.13 -42.63
CA ALA A 311 -7.01 -9.45 -43.88
C ALA A 311 -6.04 -10.04 -44.92
N LEU A 312 -4.82 -9.50 -45.04
CA LEU A 312 -3.79 -10.00 -45.96
C LEU A 312 -3.35 -11.44 -45.62
N ASP A 313 -3.14 -11.77 -44.35
CA ASP A 313 -2.79 -13.13 -43.91
C ASP A 313 -3.89 -14.16 -44.30
N LYS A 314 -5.16 -13.73 -44.36
CA LYS A 314 -6.25 -14.60 -44.86
C LYS A 314 -6.15 -14.83 -46.37
N VAL A 315 -5.77 -13.82 -47.14
CA VAL A 315 -5.62 -13.91 -48.60
C VAL A 315 -4.43 -14.78 -49.00
N GLU A 316 -3.31 -14.68 -48.27
CA GLU A 316 -2.10 -15.48 -48.54
C GLU A 316 -2.37 -16.99 -48.39
N LYS A 317 -3.21 -17.40 -47.43
CA LYS A 317 -3.65 -18.79 -47.28
C LYS A 317 -4.41 -19.32 -48.50
N TYR A 318 -5.17 -18.47 -49.20
CA TYR A 318 -5.88 -18.87 -50.42
C TYR A 318 -4.92 -19.02 -51.62
N ALA A 319 -3.84 -18.24 -51.68
CA ALA A 319 -2.86 -18.33 -52.77
C ALA A 319 -2.04 -19.64 -52.74
N VAL A 320 -1.73 -20.16 -51.55
CA VAL A 320 -1.03 -21.45 -51.36
C VAL A 320 -1.84 -22.61 -51.94
N LEU A 321 -3.17 -22.59 -51.81
CA LEU A 321 -4.06 -23.62 -52.37
C LEU A 321 -3.99 -23.67 -53.91
N ALA A 322 -3.83 -22.52 -54.57
CA ALA A 322 -3.74 -22.43 -56.03
C ALA A 322 -2.40 -22.97 -56.61
N THR A 323 -1.37 -23.11 -55.77
CA THR A 323 -0.03 -23.51 -56.23
C THR A 323 0.16 -25.03 -56.25
N ILE A 324 -0.61 -25.77 -55.44
CA ILE A 324 -0.65 -27.24 -55.40
C ILE A 324 -1.18 -27.84 -56.74
N ASP A 325 -1.93 -27.05 -57.50
CA ASP A 325 -2.64 -27.40 -58.75
C ASP A 325 -1.74 -27.85 -59.92
N LYS A 326 -0.45 -27.49 -59.93
CA LYS A 326 0.47 -27.78 -61.04
C LYS A 326 1.25 -29.09 -60.92
N GLN A 327 1.36 -29.68 -59.73
CA GLN A 327 2.24 -30.83 -59.49
C GLN A 327 1.59 -32.21 -59.75
N GLU A 328 0.26 -32.30 -59.87
CA GLU A 328 -0.43 -33.60 -59.99
C GLU A 328 -0.64 -34.11 -61.43
N LEU A 329 -0.25 -33.38 -62.47
CA LEU A 329 -0.39 -33.81 -63.87
C LEU A 329 0.88 -34.54 -64.37
N THR A 330 1.10 -35.77 -63.90
CA THR A 330 2.14 -36.67 -64.45
C THR A 330 1.50 -37.71 -65.37
N PHE A 331 1.74 -37.58 -66.68
CA PHE A 331 1.21 -38.52 -67.68
C PHE A 331 2.20 -39.68 -67.92
N PRO A 332 1.73 -40.95 -67.94
CA PRO A 332 2.58 -42.07 -68.32
C PRO A 332 2.99 -41.98 -69.80
N LEU A 333 4.28 -42.17 -70.10
CA LEU A 333 4.82 -42.16 -71.47
C LEU A 333 4.68 -43.54 -72.13
N LEU A 334 4.48 -43.55 -73.46
CA LEU A 334 4.31 -44.77 -74.24
C LEU A 334 5.64 -45.55 -74.32
N ASN A 335 5.67 -46.78 -73.79
CA ASN A 335 6.90 -47.59 -73.72
C ASN A 335 7.02 -48.60 -74.87
N ILE A 336 7.34 -48.13 -76.08
CA ILE A 336 7.50 -48.98 -77.27
C ILE A 336 8.93 -49.49 -77.50
N LYS A 337 9.88 -49.15 -76.63
CA LYS A 337 11.31 -49.44 -76.84
C LYS A 337 11.56 -50.95 -76.97
N THR A 338 11.00 -51.73 -76.05
CA THR A 338 11.21 -53.19 -76.01
C THR A 338 10.54 -53.91 -77.19
N PRO A 339 9.24 -53.67 -77.50
CA PRO A 339 8.60 -54.27 -78.67
C PRO A 339 9.30 -53.97 -79.99
N VAL A 340 9.76 -52.73 -80.18
CA VAL A 340 10.49 -52.33 -81.40
C VAL A 340 11.80 -53.11 -81.52
N GLN A 341 12.54 -53.28 -80.42
CA GLN A 341 13.79 -54.02 -80.40
C GLN A 341 13.58 -55.50 -80.75
N GLU A 342 12.58 -56.14 -80.14
CA GLU A 342 12.25 -57.56 -80.41
C GLU A 342 11.86 -57.81 -81.87
N ALA A 343 11.07 -56.91 -82.46
CA ALA A 343 10.68 -57.00 -83.87
C ALA A 343 11.89 -56.80 -84.81
N MET A 344 12.77 -55.84 -84.49
CA MET A 344 14.01 -55.64 -85.23
C MET A 344 14.91 -56.88 -85.20
N ASP A 345 15.03 -57.53 -84.05
CA ASP A 345 15.86 -58.72 -83.89
C ASP A 345 15.27 -59.93 -84.63
N ALA A 346 13.94 -60.09 -84.62
CA ALA A 346 13.23 -61.10 -85.41
C ALA A 346 13.44 -60.92 -86.92
N VAL A 347 13.31 -59.68 -87.42
CA VAL A 347 13.57 -59.37 -88.83
C VAL A 347 15.04 -59.61 -89.20
N LYS A 348 15.99 -59.17 -88.38
CA LYS A 348 17.42 -59.42 -88.62
C LYS A 348 17.75 -60.91 -88.70
N LYS A 349 17.20 -61.71 -87.79
CA LYS A 349 17.36 -63.17 -87.78
C LYS A 349 16.85 -63.79 -89.08
N GLU A 350 15.70 -63.35 -89.55
CA GLU A 350 15.12 -63.81 -90.82
C GLU A 350 15.95 -63.36 -92.02
N LEU A 351 16.49 -62.13 -91.97
CA LEU A 351 17.30 -61.58 -93.05
C LEU A 351 18.64 -62.33 -93.22
N ALA A 352 19.17 -62.91 -92.15
CA ALA A 352 20.42 -63.65 -92.12
C ALA A 352 20.34 -65.06 -92.77
N ILE A 353 19.14 -65.55 -93.09
CA ILE A 353 18.96 -66.83 -93.78
C ILE A 353 19.44 -66.68 -95.25
N PRO A 354 20.40 -67.50 -95.73
CA PRO A 354 20.95 -67.37 -97.08
C PRO A 354 19.98 -67.83 -98.18
N ILE A 355 20.17 -67.33 -99.40
CA ILE A 355 19.33 -67.64 -100.57
C ILE A 355 19.68 -69.04 -101.13
N PRO A 356 18.72 -69.95 -101.37
CA PRO A 356 18.98 -71.26 -101.97
C PRO A 356 19.50 -71.19 -103.42
N ALA A 357 20.52 -71.99 -103.77
CA ALA A 357 21.25 -71.86 -105.04
C ALA A 357 20.64 -72.56 -106.27
N LEU A 358 19.76 -73.56 -106.13
CA LEU A 358 19.34 -74.41 -107.26
C LEU A 358 17.83 -74.75 -107.32
N ILE A 359 17.20 -75.20 -106.23
CA ILE A 359 15.76 -75.58 -106.18
C ILE A 359 15.14 -75.01 -104.89
N GLY A 360 13.89 -74.51 -104.93
CA GLY A 360 13.13 -74.06 -103.74
C GLY A 360 13.09 -72.55 -103.45
N GLN A 361 13.66 -71.69 -104.32
CA GLN A 361 13.68 -70.22 -104.11
C GLN A 361 12.29 -69.57 -104.00
N LYS A 362 11.27 -70.13 -104.68
CA LYS A 362 9.89 -69.62 -104.61
C LYS A 362 9.33 -69.77 -103.19
N THR A 363 9.41 -70.98 -102.64
CA THR A 363 8.97 -71.30 -101.28
C THR A 363 9.75 -70.49 -100.23
N TRP A 364 11.07 -70.35 -100.39
CA TRP A 364 11.89 -69.51 -99.49
C TRP A 364 11.47 -68.04 -99.47
N ARG A 365 11.13 -67.45 -100.63
CA ARG A 365 10.63 -66.07 -100.69
C ARG A 365 9.27 -65.93 -100.00
N GLU A 366 8.37 -66.87 -100.24
CA GLU A 366 7.03 -66.89 -99.65
C GLU A 366 7.11 -67.03 -98.12
N GLU A 367 7.96 -67.94 -97.60
CA GLU A 367 8.19 -68.13 -96.17
C GLU A 367 8.85 -66.91 -95.53
N ARG A 368 9.91 -66.36 -96.13
CA ARG A 368 10.60 -65.16 -95.62
C ARG A 368 9.69 -63.94 -95.56
N THR A 369 8.88 -63.72 -96.60
CA THR A 369 7.87 -62.66 -96.60
C THR A 369 6.83 -62.89 -95.51
N THR A 370 6.40 -64.14 -95.29
CA THR A 370 5.46 -64.48 -94.22
C THR A 370 6.04 -64.20 -92.84
N ASN A 371 7.26 -64.65 -92.56
CA ASN A 371 7.94 -64.46 -91.27
C ASN A 371 8.18 -62.98 -90.94
N ILE A 372 8.61 -62.17 -91.92
CA ILE A 372 8.78 -60.71 -91.73
C ILE A 372 7.43 -60.05 -91.46
N ASN A 373 6.39 -60.40 -92.22
CA ASN A 373 5.05 -59.87 -92.01
C ASN A 373 4.50 -60.24 -90.62
N ASP A 374 4.79 -61.43 -90.13
CA ASP A 374 4.35 -61.86 -88.81
C ASP A 374 5.12 -61.13 -87.69
N ALA A 375 6.41 -60.85 -87.85
CA ALA A 375 7.16 -59.98 -86.93
C ALA A 375 6.60 -58.54 -86.90
N ILE A 376 6.20 -57.99 -88.05
CA ILE A 376 5.55 -56.68 -88.13
C ILE A 376 4.17 -56.70 -87.45
N LYS A 377 3.35 -57.74 -87.68
CA LYS A 377 2.05 -57.89 -87.01
C LYS A 377 2.20 -57.99 -85.49
N ALA A 378 3.21 -58.71 -85.01
CA ALA A 378 3.52 -58.82 -83.58
C ALA A 378 3.89 -57.46 -82.97
N LEU A 379 4.73 -56.67 -83.66
CA LEU A 379 5.06 -55.30 -83.25
C LEU A 379 3.82 -54.40 -83.15
N VAL A 380 2.98 -54.41 -84.18
CA VAL A 380 1.73 -53.62 -84.20
C VAL A 380 0.82 -54.00 -83.02
N THR A 381 0.71 -55.30 -82.72
CA THR A 381 -0.06 -55.79 -81.58
C THR A 381 0.49 -55.29 -80.26
N ALA A 382 1.82 -55.37 -80.06
CA ALA A 382 2.47 -54.90 -78.84
C ALA A 382 2.37 -53.37 -78.65
N ILE A 383 2.51 -52.59 -79.73
CA ILE A 383 2.31 -51.13 -79.70
C ILE A 383 0.86 -50.80 -79.30
N ASN A 384 -0.12 -51.51 -79.85
CA ASN A 384 -1.53 -51.31 -79.48
C ASN A 384 -1.79 -51.60 -78.01
N VAL A 385 -1.20 -52.66 -77.44
CA VAL A 385 -1.30 -52.98 -76.01
C VAL A 385 -0.74 -51.87 -75.12
N GLU A 386 0.45 -51.36 -75.44
CA GLU A 386 1.05 -50.26 -74.66
C GLU A 386 0.27 -48.95 -74.80
N ARG A 387 -0.28 -48.67 -75.99
CA ARG A 387 -1.18 -47.53 -76.19
C ARG A 387 -2.43 -47.64 -75.34
N ASP A 388 -3.05 -48.82 -75.29
CA ASP A 388 -4.28 -49.03 -74.53
C ASP A 388 -4.02 -48.89 -73.01
N LYS A 389 -2.87 -49.35 -72.52
CA LYS A 389 -2.42 -49.10 -71.14
C LYS A 389 -2.23 -47.61 -70.84
N GLN A 390 -1.58 -46.87 -71.74
CA GLN A 390 -1.39 -45.42 -71.60
C GLN A 390 -2.74 -44.69 -71.57
N ASN A 391 -3.65 -45.02 -72.49
CA ASN A 391 -4.99 -44.44 -72.57
C ASN A 391 -5.79 -44.70 -71.29
N TYR A 392 -5.70 -45.91 -70.73
CA TYR A 392 -6.32 -46.23 -69.45
C TYR A 392 -5.75 -45.36 -68.31
N GLY A 393 -4.42 -45.23 -68.24
CA GLY A 393 -3.74 -44.40 -67.23
C GLY A 393 -4.13 -42.92 -67.33
N ILE A 394 -4.17 -42.36 -68.55
CA ILE A 394 -4.63 -40.98 -68.80
C ILE A 394 -6.07 -40.81 -68.32
N ARG A 395 -6.97 -41.72 -68.72
CA ARG A 395 -8.39 -41.65 -68.33
C ARG A 395 -8.58 -41.73 -66.82
N ALA A 396 -7.83 -42.60 -66.15
CA ALA A 396 -7.87 -42.75 -64.69
C ALA A 396 -7.41 -41.47 -63.97
N SER A 397 -6.30 -40.86 -64.43
CA SER A 397 -5.80 -39.60 -63.87
C SER A 397 -6.80 -38.46 -64.06
N VAL A 398 -7.32 -38.30 -65.28
CA VAL A 398 -8.32 -37.26 -65.60
C VAL A 398 -9.57 -37.41 -64.74
N ASN A 399 -10.09 -38.63 -64.58
CA ASN A 399 -11.29 -38.87 -63.76
C ASN A 399 -11.07 -38.56 -62.28
N LYS A 400 -9.90 -38.91 -61.73
CA LYS A 400 -9.54 -38.63 -60.33
C LYS A 400 -9.47 -37.12 -60.08
N THR A 401 -8.76 -36.40 -60.96
CA THR A 401 -8.61 -34.95 -60.91
C THR A 401 -9.96 -34.25 -61.09
N TYR A 402 -10.77 -34.66 -62.06
CA TYR A 402 -12.12 -34.12 -62.28
C TYR A 402 -13.01 -34.29 -61.04
N THR A 403 -13.00 -35.48 -60.43
CA THR A 403 -13.81 -35.78 -59.23
C THR A 403 -13.39 -34.90 -58.05
N TYR A 404 -12.08 -34.71 -57.83
CA TYR A 404 -11.57 -33.84 -56.79
C TYR A 404 -12.02 -32.38 -56.98
N TYR A 405 -11.88 -31.83 -58.19
CA TYR A 405 -12.33 -30.45 -58.46
C TYR A 405 -13.84 -30.28 -58.32
N MET A 406 -14.63 -31.25 -58.79
CA MET A 406 -16.08 -31.20 -58.63
C MET A 406 -16.50 -31.20 -57.15
N GLN A 407 -15.80 -31.94 -56.29
CA GLN A 407 -16.04 -31.92 -54.84
C GLN A 407 -15.70 -30.56 -54.22
N GLN A 408 -14.54 -29.98 -54.57
CA GLN A 408 -14.15 -28.67 -54.04
C GLN A 408 -15.05 -27.53 -54.55
N LEU A 409 -15.43 -27.56 -55.82
CA LEU A 409 -16.35 -26.59 -56.40
C LEU A 409 -17.72 -26.65 -55.71
N ASN A 410 -18.24 -27.86 -55.47
CA ASN A 410 -19.51 -28.04 -54.74
C ASN A 410 -19.41 -27.52 -53.30
N ARG A 411 -18.28 -27.72 -52.64
CA ARG A 411 -18.04 -27.15 -51.30
C ARG A 411 -18.10 -25.62 -51.34
N LEU A 412 -17.39 -24.97 -52.26
CA LEU A 412 -17.38 -23.51 -52.40
C LEU A 412 -18.77 -22.96 -52.76
N ILE A 413 -19.52 -23.65 -53.62
CA ILE A 413 -20.89 -23.28 -53.96
C ILE A 413 -21.78 -23.30 -52.70
N ASN A 414 -21.64 -24.31 -51.85
CA ASN A 414 -22.42 -24.41 -50.61
C ASN A 414 -22.03 -23.33 -49.60
N GLU A 415 -20.73 -23.05 -49.43
CA GLU A 415 -20.24 -21.97 -48.57
C GLU A 415 -20.78 -20.59 -49.04
N ASN A 416 -20.73 -20.32 -50.35
CA ASN A 416 -21.28 -19.07 -50.90
C ASN A 416 -22.80 -18.92 -50.71
N ARG A 417 -23.58 -20.00 -50.85
CA ARG A 417 -25.03 -19.95 -50.56
C ARG A 417 -25.31 -19.62 -49.10
N SER A 418 -24.50 -20.16 -48.17
CA SER A 418 -24.62 -19.85 -46.75
C SER A 418 -24.36 -18.37 -46.47
N LEU A 419 -23.31 -17.80 -47.08
CA LEU A 419 -22.98 -16.38 -46.96
C LEU A 419 -24.04 -15.47 -47.59
N GLU A 420 -24.65 -15.89 -48.70
CA GLU A 420 -25.73 -15.15 -49.34
C GLU A 420 -26.98 -15.10 -48.46
N ALA A 421 -27.34 -16.22 -47.81
CA ALA A 421 -28.44 -16.27 -46.84
C ALA A 421 -28.17 -15.35 -45.63
N GLU A 422 -26.96 -15.36 -45.08
CA GLU A 422 -26.57 -14.48 -43.97
C GLU A 422 -26.66 -12.99 -44.37
N ASN A 423 -26.23 -12.65 -45.58
CA ASN A 423 -26.35 -11.29 -46.11
C ASN A 423 -27.80 -10.82 -46.28
N ILE A 424 -28.72 -11.73 -46.61
CA ILE A 424 -30.16 -11.40 -46.70
C ILE A 424 -30.69 -11.03 -45.31
N VAL A 425 -30.39 -11.83 -44.29
CA VAL A 425 -30.80 -11.55 -42.90
C VAL A 425 -30.25 -10.22 -42.42
N LEU A 426 -28.96 -9.95 -42.64
CA LEU A 426 -28.33 -8.69 -42.25
C LEU A 426 -28.92 -7.46 -42.95
N LYS A 427 -29.42 -7.61 -44.18
CA LYS A 427 -30.13 -6.53 -44.88
C LYS A 427 -31.48 -6.23 -44.25
N GLU A 428 -32.22 -7.26 -43.83
CA GLU A 428 -33.50 -7.10 -43.14
C GLU A 428 -33.31 -6.45 -41.77
N GLU A 429 -32.33 -6.90 -40.98
CA GLU A 429 -32.01 -6.29 -39.70
C GLU A 429 -31.61 -4.81 -39.85
N ASN A 430 -30.79 -4.49 -40.85
CA ASN A 430 -30.43 -3.10 -41.14
C ASN A 430 -31.64 -2.23 -41.51
N ALA A 431 -32.63 -2.79 -42.21
CA ALA A 431 -33.85 -2.06 -42.54
C ALA A 431 -34.66 -1.73 -41.26
N ILE A 432 -34.77 -2.69 -40.33
CA ILE A 432 -35.45 -2.49 -39.03
C ILE A 432 -34.72 -1.42 -38.21
N VAL A 433 -33.39 -1.44 -38.18
CA VAL A 433 -32.59 -0.45 -37.46
C VAL A 433 -32.78 0.95 -38.06
N LYS A 434 -32.77 1.07 -39.38
CA LYS A 434 -33.05 2.35 -40.06
C LYS A 434 -34.44 2.89 -39.75
N GLU A 435 -35.44 2.02 -39.73
CA GLU A 435 -36.81 2.40 -39.35
C GLU A 435 -36.89 2.90 -37.91
N ARG A 436 -36.25 2.19 -36.96
CA ARG A 436 -36.14 2.63 -35.56
C ARG A 436 -35.43 3.99 -35.43
N ILE A 437 -34.38 4.22 -36.22
CA ILE A 437 -33.67 5.50 -36.25
C ILE A 437 -34.59 6.61 -36.79
N SER A 438 -35.38 6.34 -37.85
CA SER A 438 -36.35 7.28 -38.39
C SER A 438 -37.49 7.62 -37.42
N GLN A 439 -37.81 6.72 -36.49
CA GLN A 439 -38.80 6.94 -35.42
C GLN A 439 -38.25 7.72 -34.23
N LEU A 440 -36.94 7.96 -34.14
CA LEU A 440 -36.36 8.82 -33.10
C LEU A 440 -36.66 10.29 -33.42
N ASP A 441 -37.49 10.93 -32.58
CA ASP A 441 -37.72 12.38 -32.67
C ASP A 441 -36.45 13.12 -32.24
N GLU A 442 -35.66 13.55 -33.22
CA GLU A 442 -34.47 14.38 -33.05
C GLU A 442 -34.75 15.62 -32.20
N ASN A 443 -35.97 16.17 -32.24
CA ASN A 443 -36.34 17.34 -31.46
C ASN A 443 -36.59 16.99 -30.00
N ALA A 444 -37.12 15.79 -29.70
CA ALA A 444 -37.21 15.30 -28.32
C ALA A 444 -35.82 15.07 -27.71
N ILE A 445 -34.89 14.50 -28.48
CA ILE A 445 -33.50 14.32 -28.05
C ILE A 445 -32.82 15.67 -27.81
N LYS A 446 -33.01 16.65 -28.71
CA LYS A 446 -32.48 18.02 -28.53
C LYS A 446 -33.07 18.72 -27.29
N ARG A 447 -34.36 18.55 -27.00
CA ARG A 447 -34.99 19.09 -25.78
C ARG A 447 -34.38 18.49 -24.52
N VAL A 448 -34.27 17.17 -24.45
CA VAL A 448 -33.66 16.47 -23.31
C VAL A 448 -32.19 16.85 -23.15
N ALA A 449 -31.44 16.98 -24.25
CA ALA A 449 -30.05 17.44 -24.21
C ALA A 449 -29.95 18.86 -23.64
N ALA A 450 -30.80 19.79 -24.08
CA ALA A 450 -30.84 21.16 -23.59
C ALA A 450 -31.18 21.24 -22.09
N GLU A 451 -32.16 20.46 -21.62
CA GLU A 451 -32.51 20.37 -20.19
C GLU A 451 -31.35 19.82 -19.34
N LYS A 452 -30.63 18.81 -19.86
CA LYS A 452 -29.46 18.25 -19.19
C LYS A 452 -28.30 19.25 -19.16
N ASP A 453 -28.06 19.97 -20.24
CA ASP A 453 -27.02 21.02 -20.29
C ASP A 453 -27.32 22.17 -19.32
N GLU A 454 -28.59 22.56 -19.18
CA GLU A 454 -29.00 23.55 -18.19
C GLU A 454 -28.76 23.06 -16.76
N MET A 455 -29.10 21.79 -16.48
CA MET A 455 -28.85 21.16 -15.19
C MET A 455 -27.35 21.05 -14.88
N ILE A 456 -26.53 20.66 -15.86
CA ILE A 456 -25.07 20.65 -15.75
C ILE A 456 -24.56 22.06 -15.45
N GLY A 457 -25.12 23.08 -16.09
CA GLY A 457 -24.80 24.49 -15.83
C GLY A 457 -25.12 24.91 -14.39
N ARG A 458 -26.27 24.52 -13.86
CA ARG A 458 -26.66 24.75 -12.45
C ARG A 458 -25.69 24.06 -11.48
N LEU A 459 -25.40 22.78 -11.69
CA LEU A 459 -24.49 22.01 -10.84
C LEU A 459 -23.07 22.58 -10.85
N LYS A 460 -22.57 23.00 -12.01
CA LYS A 460 -21.25 23.67 -12.12
C LYS A 460 -21.19 24.97 -11.32
N ARG A 461 -22.26 25.78 -11.33
CA ARG A 461 -22.33 27.00 -10.52
C ARG A 461 -22.32 26.69 -9.02
N GLN A 462 -23.11 25.70 -8.58
CA GLN A 462 -23.10 25.27 -7.18
C GLN A 462 -21.74 24.73 -6.74
N LEU A 463 -21.07 23.95 -7.60
CA LEU A 463 -19.73 23.46 -7.34
C LEU A 463 -18.71 24.60 -7.21
N SER A 464 -18.84 25.64 -8.04
CA SER A 464 -17.98 26.83 -7.94
C SER A 464 -18.16 27.53 -6.61
N VAL A 465 -19.41 27.79 -6.19
CA VAL A 465 -19.71 28.45 -4.91
C VAL A 465 -19.15 27.64 -3.74
N ALA A 466 -19.39 26.33 -3.71
CA ALA A 466 -18.86 25.46 -2.66
C ALA A 466 -17.31 25.43 -2.63
N ARG A 467 -16.66 25.57 -3.79
CA ARG A 467 -15.20 25.65 -3.88
C ARG A 467 -14.66 26.95 -3.30
N ASP A 468 -15.34 28.06 -3.58
CA ASP A 468 -14.98 29.38 -3.07
C ASP A 468 -15.14 29.40 -1.54
N GLU A 469 -16.27 28.89 -1.02
CA GLU A 469 -16.50 28.72 0.43
C GLU A 469 -15.42 27.86 1.10
N LEU A 470 -15.02 26.74 0.49
CA LEU A 470 -13.96 25.88 1.02
C LEU A 470 -12.60 26.59 1.04
N THR A 471 -12.35 27.45 0.05
CA THR A 471 -11.11 28.25 -0.03
C THR A 471 -11.08 29.28 1.10
N ASP A 472 -12.19 29.95 1.36
CA ASP A 472 -12.33 30.91 2.46
C ASP A 472 -12.15 30.23 3.83
N ILE A 473 -12.78 29.07 4.04
CA ILE A 473 -12.59 28.26 5.26
C ILE A 473 -11.12 27.85 5.43
N GLY A 474 -10.46 27.46 4.33
CA GLY A 474 -9.03 27.12 4.34
C GLY A 474 -8.15 28.31 4.74
N ASN A 475 -8.48 29.52 4.28
CA ASN A 475 -7.77 30.74 4.65
C ASN A 475 -7.97 31.07 6.14
N ASP A 476 -9.20 30.97 6.65
CA ASP A 476 -9.52 31.19 8.07
C ASP A 476 -8.81 30.19 8.98
N TYR A 477 -8.78 28.92 8.61
CA TYR A 477 -8.05 27.88 9.33
C TYR A 477 -6.56 28.20 9.41
N ASN A 478 -5.94 28.60 8.30
CA ASN A 478 -4.52 28.95 8.26
C ASN A 478 -4.21 30.20 9.10
N ALA A 479 -5.11 31.19 9.11
CA ALA A 479 -5.00 32.37 9.96
C ALA A 479 -5.08 31.99 11.45
N LEU A 480 -6.01 31.11 11.82
CA LEU A 480 -6.15 30.63 13.19
C LEU A 480 -4.92 29.82 13.63
N LEU A 481 -4.41 28.94 12.78
CA LEU A 481 -3.21 28.15 13.05
C LEU A 481 -1.98 29.04 13.27
N SER A 482 -1.87 30.13 12.50
CA SER A 482 -0.79 31.12 12.66
C SER A 482 -0.89 31.85 14.00
N LYS A 483 -2.10 32.24 14.43
CA LYS A 483 -2.33 32.83 15.75
C LYS A 483 -1.98 31.86 16.88
N TYR A 484 -2.41 30.59 16.75
CA TYR A 484 -2.08 29.54 17.71
C TYR A 484 -0.57 29.33 17.85
N ARG A 485 0.16 29.25 16.73
CA ARG A 485 1.63 29.12 16.76
C ARG A 485 2.30 30.30 17.48
N ASN A 486 1.81 31.52 17.25
CA ASN A 486 2.32 32.70 17.94
C ASN A 486 2.06 32.62 19.46
N LEU A 487 0.85 32.25 19.87
CA LEU A 487 0.53 32.03 21.28
C LEU A 487 1.41 30.97 21.94
N VAL A 488 1.69 29.86 21.25
CA VAL A 488 2.60 28.81 21.75
C VAL A 488 4.02 29.35 21.92
N LEU A 489 4.52 30.16 20.98
CA LEU A 489 5.84 30.80 21.10
C LEU A 489 5.88 31.76 22.31
N GLN A 490 4.88 32.63 22.46
CA GLN A 490 4.79 33.55 23.61
C GLN A 490 4.69 32.80 24.94
N TRP A 491 3.90 31.72 24.99
CA TRP A 491 3.79 30.87 26.16
C TRP A 491 5.13 30.21 26.51
N ASN A 492 5.85 29.71 25.50
CA ASN A 492 7.16 29.12 25.70
C ASN A 492 8.15 30.17 26.21
N GLU A 493 8.20 31.37 25.65
CA GLU A 493 9.05 32.46 26.14
C GLU A 493 8.71 32.82 27.59
N MET A 494 7.42 32.98 27.91
CA MET A 494 6.95 33.28 29.26
C MET A 494 7.35 32.21 30.28
N ARG A 495 7.27 30.93 29.91
CA ARG A 495 7.62 29.81 30.79
C ARG A 495 9.12 29.74 31.14
N HIS A 496 9.98 30.38 30.35
CA HIS A 496 11.42 30.46 30.63
C HIS A 496 11.80 31.70 31.45
N GLN A 497 10.84 32.58 31.79
CA GLN A 497 11.10 33.70 32.68
C GLN A 497 11.36 33.19 34.12
N PRO A 498 12.41 33.68 34.79
CA PRO A 498 12.81 33.19 36.11
C PRO A 498 11.70 33.37 37.17
N GLU A 499 10.90 34.43 37.07
CA GLU A 499 9.77 34.69 37.97
C GLU A 499 8.66 33.63 37.83
N ILE A 500 8.41 33.16 36.60
CA ILE A 500 7.42 32.12 36.32
C ILE A 500 7.92 30.76 36.78
N ILE A 501 9.21 30.45 36.58
CA ILE A 501 9.84 29.23 37.09
C ILE A 501 9.75 29.18 38.62
N ASP A 502 10.10 30.28 39.31
CA ASP A 502 10.00 30.37 40.78
C ASP A 502 8.55 30.22 41.26
N ALA A 503 7.60 30.88 40.60
CA ALA A 503 6.18 30.74 40.93
C ALA A 503 5.69 29.29 40.74
N MET A 504 6.12 28.60 39.68
CA MET A 504 5.79 27.20 39.42
C MET A 504 6.37 26.27 40.50
N LEU A 505 7.63 26.48 40.90
CA LEU A 505 8.27 25.71 41.97
C LEU A 505 7.54 25.88 43.31
N ARG A 506 7.17 27.11 43.67
CA ARG A 506 6.37 27.38 44.89
C ARG A 506 4.99 26.72 44.85
N VAL A 507 4.34 26.67 43.68
CA VAL A 507 3.06 25.95 43.52
C VAL A 507 3.27 24.45 43.74
N GLU A 508 4.35 23.89 43.21
CA GLU A 508 4.65 22.46 43.36
C GLU A 508 4.99 22.09 44.80
N GLU A 509 5.73 22.95 45.50
CA GLU A 509 6.06 22.79 46.93
C GLU A 509 4.79 22.86 47.80
N ARG A 510 3.92 23.85 47.59
CA ARG A 510 2.62 23.93 48.28
C ARG A 510 1.77 22.68 48.06
N LYS A 511 1.74 22.15 46.83
CA LYS A 511 1.01 20.89 46.54
C LYS A 511 1.58 19.70 47.31
N LYS A 512 2.90 19.64 47.51
CA LYS A 512 3.55 18.58 48.30
C LYS A 512 3.21 18.72 49.79
N GLU A 513 3.26 19.94 50.33
CA GLU A 513 2.88 20.24 51.72
C GLU A 513 1.40 19.94 51.99
N GLU A 514 0.49 20.37 51.11
CA GLU A 514 -0.95 20.06 51.21
C GLU A 514 -1.22 18.55 51.17
N ALA A 515 -0.49 17.81 50.34
CA ALA A 515 -0.60 16.35 50.27
C ALA A 515 -0.06 15.67 51.54
N ALA A 516 1.04 16.17 52.11
CA ALA A 516 1.60 15.66 53.35
C ALA A 516 0.67 15.94 54.55
N ALA A 517 0.12 17.14 54.66
CA ALA A 517 -0.86 17.50 55.69
C ALA A 517 -2.12 16.62 55.62
N LYS A 518 -2.64 16.36 54.41
CA LYS A 518 -3.79 15.45 54.23
C LYS A 518 -3.48 14.02 54.66
N ARG A 519 -2.26 13.52 54.42
CA ARG A 519 -1.84 12.18 54.87
C ARG A 519 -1.71 12.11 56.39
N GLU A 520 -1.13 13.14 57.02
CA GLU A 520 -1.00 13.17 58.47
C GLU A 520 -2.35 13.29 59.17
N GLU A 521 -3.29 14.07 58.64
CA GLU A 521 -4.65 14.16 59.17
C GLU A 521 -5.37 12.80 59.08
N GLN A 522 -5.25 12.10 57.95
CA GLN A 522 -5.79 10.74 57.79
C GLN A 522 -5.14 9.75 58.78
N ALA A 523 -3.83 9.86 58.99
CA ALA A 523 -3.09 9.03 59.93
C ALA A 523 -3.51 9.32 61.38
N LYS A 524 -3.68 10.59 61.76
CA LYS A 524 -4.21 11.01 63.06
C LYS A 524 -5.61 10.46 63.29
N GLN A 525 -6.50 10.59 62.30
CA GLN A 525 -7.87 10.07 62.40
C GLN A 525 -7.89 8.53 62.56
N SER A 526 -7.02 7.82 61.86
CA SER A 526 -6.88 6.36 62.01
C SER A 526 -6.40 6.00 63.42
N ARG A 527 -5.37 6.69 63.93
CA ARG A 527 -4.87 6.49 65.32
C ARG A 527 -5.94 6.80 66.36
N TYR A 528 -6.72 7.87 66.17
CA TYR A 528 -7.84 8.22 67.03
C TYR A 528 -8.85 7.07 67.14
N GLN A 529 -9.22 6.48 66.00
CA GLN A 529 -10.16 5.37 65.97
C GLN A 529 -9.59 4.10 66.61
N ASP A 530 -8.30 3.80 66.39
CA ASP A 530 -7.62 2.66 67.00
C ASP A 530 -7.60 2.74 68.53
N ILE A 531 -7.44 3.94 69.09
CA ILE A 531 -7.46 4.17 70.54
C ILE A 531 -8.87 3.95 71.11
N ILE A 532 -9.90 4.47 70.44
CA ILE A 532 -11.31 4.22 70.81
C ILE A 532 -11.60 2.71 70.80
N ASP A 533 -11.20 2.02 69.75
CA ASP A 533 -11.41 0.58 69.60
C ASP A 533 -10.68 -0.22 70.69
N ARG A 534 -9.51 0.26 71.12
CA ARG A 534 -8.76 -0.35 72.23
C ARG A 534 -9.51 -0.27 73.55
N PHE A 535 -10.09 0.88 73.91
CA PHE A 535 -10.90 1.00 75.14
C PHE A 535 -12.11 0.06 75.12
N ILE A 536 -12.75 -0.08 73.95
CA ILE A 536 -13.85 -1.02 73.75
C ILE A 536 -13.37 -2.47 73.99
N ASN A 537 -12.24 -2.84 73.39
CA ASN A 537 -11.68 -4.19 73.52
C ASN A 537 -11.22 -4.50 74.96
N GLU A 538 -10.59 -3.55 75.66
CA GLU A 538 -10.23 -3.72 77.08
C GLU A 538 -11.48 -3.95 77.95
N GLY A 539 -12.57 -3.23 77.67
CA GLY A 539 -13.86 -3.48 78.29
C GLY A 539 -14.43 -4.86 77.98
N TYR A 540 -14.31 -5.33 76.72
CA TYR A 540 -14.71 -6.70 76.34
C TYR A 540 -13.88 -7.76 77.05
N ASP A 541 -12.56 -7.58 77.15
CA ASP A 541 -11.67 -8.52 77.84
C ASP A 541 -11.99 -8.59 79.34
N ALA A 542 -12.31 -7.47 79.97
CA ALA A 542 -12.75 -7.41 81.36
C ALA A 542 -14.09 -8.15 81.55
N LEU A 543 -15.09 -7.90 80.70
CA LEU A 543 -16.37 -8.62 80.75
C LEU A 543 -16.20 -10.12 80.50
N LYS A 544 -15.36 -10.48 79.52
CA LYS A 544 -15.08 -11.87 79.17
C LYS A 544 -14.44 -12.58 80.35
N SER A 545 -13.44 -11.97 80.98
CA SER A 545 -12.79 -12.51 82.18
C SER A 545 -13.77 -12.66 83.34
N PHE A 546 -14.58 -11.63 83.61
CA PHE A 546 -15.60 -11.66 84.66
C PHE A 546 -16.67 -12.74 84.43
N SER A 547 -17.05 -12.97 83.17
CA SER A 547 -18.08 -13.95 82.81
C SER A 547 -17.72 -15.38 83.22
N LYS A 548 -16.41 -15.69 83.26
CA LYS A 548 -15.86 -16.99 83.67
C LYS A 548 -15.76 -17.18 85.19
N THR A 549 -16.09 -16.14 85.98
CA THR A 549 -16.07 -16.22 87.45
C THR A 549 -17.43 -16.61 88.03
N GLY A 550 -17.48 -16.95 89.32
CA GLY A 550 -18.73 -17.12 90.06
C GLY A 550 -19.24 -15.84 90.73
N ARG A 551 -18.56 -14.69 90.54
CA ARG A 551 -18.88 -13.42 91.21
C ARG A 551 -20.13 -12.78 90.62
N ILE A 552 -20.77 -11.91 91.41
CA ILE A 552 -21.94 -11.13 90.99
C ILE A 552 -21.61 -9.64 90.78
N ASP A 553 -20.45 -9.17 91.25
CA ASP A 553 -19.98 -7.79 91.14
C ASP A 553 -18.58 -7.70 90.51
N PHE A 554 -18.34 -6.61 89.76
CA PHE A 554 -17.05 -6.28 89.15
C PHE A 554 -16.04 -5.84 90.22
N ILE A 555 -14.78 -6.26 90.09
CA ILE A 555 -13.71 -5.60 90.84
C ILE A 555 -13.42 -4.23 90.22
N GLU A 556 -12.81 -3.32 90.97
CA GLU A 556 -12.51 -1.95 90.53
C GLU A 556 -11.83 -1.89 89.14
N LYS A 557 -10.85 -2.76 88.90
CA LYS A 557 -10.16 -2.85 87.60
C LYS A 557 -11.08 -3.25 86.44
N GLU A 558 -12.00 -4.19 86.67
CA GLU A 558 -12.98 -4.62 85.68
C GLU A 558 -14.01 -3.50 85.45
N ALA A 559 -14.52 -2.89 86.53
CA ALA A 559 -15.48 -1.81 86.48
C ALA A 559 -14.93 -0.61 85.67
N ASN A 560 -13.66 -0.23 85.86
CA ASN A 560 -13.02 0.85 85.12
C ASN A 560 -12.88 0.54 83.62
N ALA A 561 -12.42 -0.66 83.26
CA ALA A 561 -12.30 -1.07 81.86
C ALA A 561 -13.68 -1.11 81.15
N ILE A 562 -14.71 -1.61 81.85
CA ILE A 562 -16.09 -1.65 81.35
C ILE A 562 -16.66 -0.25 81.20
N TYR A 563 -16.44 0.62 82.18
CA TYR A 563 -16.88 2.02 82.17
C TYR A 563 -16.32 2.77 80.96
N TYR A 564 -15.00 2.71 80.74
CA TYR A 564 -14.37 3.35 79.59
C TYR A 564 -14.73 2.66 78.26
N GLY A 565 -14.93 1.35 78.25
CA GLY A 565 -15.42 0.62 77.08
C GLY A 565 -16.81 1.07 76.62
N ILE A 566 -17.72 1.34 77.57
CA ILE A 566 -19.05 1.90 77.29
C ILE A 566 -18.94 3.33 76.78
N MET A 567 -18.11 4.18 77.38
CA MET A 567 -17.90 5.56 76.90
C MET A 567 -17.28 5.60 75.50
N ALA A 568 -16.29 4.76 75.23
CA ALA A 568 -15.65 4.64 73.92
C ALA A 568 -16.64 4.12 72.87
N THR A 569 -17.51 3.16 73.25
CA THR A 569 -18.60 2.69 72.38
C THR A 569 -19.60 3.82 72.07
N ALA A 570 -19.98 4.58 73.09
CA ALA A 570 -20.88 5.71 72.92
C ALA A 570 -20.29 6.75 71.97
N SER A 571 -19.00 7.07 72.11
CA SER A 571 -18.28 7.95 71.19
C SER A 571 -18.23 7.39 69.77
N LYS A 572 -17.81 6.12 69.59
CA LYS A 572 -17.69 5.45 68.29
C LYS A 572 -18.99 5.44 67.49
N TYR A 573 -20.11 5.27 68.18
CA TYR A 573 -21.44 5.18 67.56
C TYR A 573 -22.27 6.45 67.72
N ASN A 574 -21.68 7.55 68.20
CA ASN A 574 -22.32 8.85 68.40
C ASN A 574 -23.61 8.77 69.26
N LEU A 575 -23.53 8.04 70.37
CA LEU A 575 -24.60 7.87 71.35
C LEU A 575 -24.36 8.82 72.53
N SER A 576 -25.40 9.54 72.96
CA SER A 576 -25.33 10.39 74.15
C SER A 576 -25.45 9.57 75.44
N LEU A 577 -24.78 9.99 76.51
CA LEU A 577 -24.83 9.36 77.83
C LEU A 577 -25.54 10.22 78.89
N ASP A 578 -26.31 11.23 78.46
CA ASP A 578 -26.95 12.23 79.33
C ASP A 578 -28.18 11.73 80.12
N SER A 579 -28.63 10.50 79.89
CA SER A 579 -29.79 9.92 80.55
C SER A 579 -29.68 8.41 80.64
N ALA A 580 -30.27 7.82 81.69
CA ALA A 580 -30.21 6.37 81.93
C ALA A 580 -30.67 5.53 80.73
N LYS A 581 -31.70 5.98 79.99
CA LYS A 581 -32.17 5.29 78.77
C LYS A 581 -31.12 5.28 77.65
N ARG A 582 -30.35 6.36 77.49
CA ARG A 582 -29.32 6.43 76.46
C ARG A 582 -28.01 5.75 76.87
N VAL A 583 -27.71 5.76 78.17
CA VAL A 583 -26.67 4.91 78.76
C VAL A 583 -26.98 3.44 78.53
N GLU A 584 -28.24 3.02 78.74
CA GLU A 584 -28.67 1.66 78.42
C GLU A 584 -28.47 1.34 76.94
N ALA A 585 -28.83 2.25 76.03
CA ALA A 585 -28.63 2.05 74.59
C ALA A 585 -27.14 1.93 74.20
N ALA A 586 -26.25 2.73 74.80
CA ALA A 586 -24.80 2.59 74.58
C ALA A 586 -24.25 1.29 75.16
N THR A 587 -24.78 0.87 76.31
CA THR A 587 -24.42 -0.40 76.95
C THR A 587 -24.90 -1.59 76.13
N ASP A 588 -26.10 -1.53 75.55
CA ASP A 588 -26.62 -2.53 74.62
C ASP A 588 -25.75 -2.62 73.38
N LYS A 589 -25.33 -1.47 72.83
CA LYS A 589 -24.43 -1.43 71.68
C LYS A 589 -23.06 -2.05 71.98
N PHE A 590 -22.54 -1.80 73.17
CA PHE A 590 -21.28 -2.38 73.67
C PHE A 590 -21.44 -3.90 73.81
N LEU A 591 -22.43 -4.36 74.57
CA LEU A 591 -22.67 -5.79 74.79
C LEU A 591 -22.98 -6.57 73.51
N ALA A 592 -23.64 -5.96 72.52
CA ALA A 592 -23.90 -6.56 71.22
C ALA A 592 -22.62 -6.81 70.40
N GLY A 593 -21.57 -6.01 70.61
CA GLY A 593 -20.27 -6.20 69.97
C GLY A 593 -19.38 -7.22 70.68
N MET A 594 -19.77 -7.72 71.86
CA MET A 594 -19.00 -8.67 72.64
C MET A 594 -19.13 -10.11 72.10
N VAL A 595 -17.99 -10.78 71.94
CA VAL A 595 -17.92 -12.21 71.63
C VAL A 595 -17.86 -13.02 72.94
N TRP A 596 -18.79 -13.96 73.09
CA TRP A 596 -18.95 -14.76 74.30
C TRP A 596 -18.38 -16.16 74.09
N ASP A 597 -17.21 -16.44 74.65
CA ASP A 597 -16.57 -17.76 74.59
C ASP A 597 -16.55 -18.43 75.98
N ASP A 598 -16.82 -19.73 76.04
CA ASP A 598 -16.81 -20.57 77.27
C ASP A 598 -17.71 -20.05 78.41
N CYS A 599 -18.90 -19.53 78.10
CA CYS A 599 -19.88 -19.02 79.07
C CYS A 599 -21.26 -19.65 78.83
N SER A 600 -21.95 -20.07 79.89
CA SER A 600 -23.32 -20.62 79.76
C SER A 600 -24.33 -19.51 79.40
N ASN A 601 -25.42 -19.87 78.73
CA ASN A 601 -26.49 -18.91 78.39
C ASN A 601 -27.03 -18.19 79.65
N PHE A 602 -27.22 -18.92 80.74
CA PHE A 602 -27.62 -18.35 82.02
C PHE A 602 -26.60 -17.32 82.54
N ARG A 603 -25.31 -17.66 82.52
CA ARG A 603 -24.25 -16.76 82.98
C ARG A 603 -24.12 -15.52 82.08
N LYS A 604 -24.28 -15.67 80.77
CA LYS A 604 -24.32 -14.56 79.82
C LYS A 604 -25.47 -13.59 80.13
N GLU A 605 -26.67 -14.10 80.35
CA GLU A 605 -27.83 -13.27 80.75
C GLU A 605 -27.58 -12.52 82.07
N CYS A 606 -27.00 -13.20 83.07
CA CYS A 606 -26.63 -12.56 84.33
C CYS A 606 -25.60 -11.44 84.14
N VAL A 607 -24.50 -11.70 83.41
CA VAL A 607 -23.44 -10.71 83.17
C VAL A 607 -24.00 -9.52 82.39
N THR A 608 -24.80 -9.75 81.35
CA THR A 608 -25.51 -8.69 80.62
C THR A 608 -26.38 -7.84 81.55
N SER A 609 -27.17 -8.48 82.43
CA SER A 609 -28.02 -7.77 83.39
C SER A 609 -27.19 -6.94 84.38
N TRP A 610 -26.12 -7.51 84.93
CA TRP A 610 -25.23 -6.79 85.85
C TRP A 610 -24.50 -5.63 85.18
N THR A 611 -24.01 -5.79 83.95
CA THR A 611 -23.40 -4.68 83.20
C THR A 611 -24.39 -3.54 82.97
N LYS A 612 -25.65 -3.83 82.65
CA LYS A 612 -26.71 -2.81 82.52
C LYS A 612 -26.98 -2.08 83.83
N ILE A 613 -27.07 -2.82 84.94
CA ILE A 613 -27.28 -2.24 86.27
C ILE A 613 -26.08 -1.37 86.65
N PHE A 614 -24.87 -1.86 86.43
CA PHE A 614 -23.62 -1.12 86.65
C PHE A 614 -23.62 0.18 85.85
N ALA A 615 -23.85 0.12 84.54
CA ALA A 615 -23.82 1.30 83.68
C ALA A 615 -24.91 2.33 84.06
N THR A 616 -26.12 1.89 84.37
CA THR A 616 -27.26 2.81 84.59
C THR A 616 -27.41 3.30 86.03
N LYS A 617 -26.89 2.56 87.02
CA LYS A 617 -27.06 2.86 88.45
C LYS A 617 -25.77 2.85 89.26
N GLY A 618 -24.72 2.19 88.79
CA GLY A 618 -23.45 2.02 89.50
C GLY A 618 -22.39 3.08 89.16
N VAL A 619 -22.54 3.84 88.08
CA VAL A 619 -21.60 4.86 87.61
C VAL A 619 -22.31 6.08 87.06
N VAL A 620 -21.58 7.19 86.87
CA VAL A 620 -22.11 8.45 86.33
C VAL A 620 -21.31 8.89 85.12
N TYR A 621 -22.01 9.18 84.02
CA TYR A 621 -21.42 9.72 82.79
C TYR A 621 -21.73 11.21 82.69
N THR A 622 -20.91 12.06 83.32
CA THR A 622 -21.07 13.51 83.17
C THR A 622 -20.36 14.00 81.90
N GLU A 623 -20.87 15.07 81.29
CA GLU A 623 -20.25 15.69 80.11
C GLU A 623 -18.75 15.98 80.30
N PRO A 624 -18.28 16.54 81.44
CA PRO A 624 -16.84 16.71 81.68
C PRO A 624 -16.03 15.41 81.68
N LEU A 625 -16.59 14.31 82.18
CA LEU A 625 -15.90 13.00 82.18
C LEU A 625 -15.79 12.43 80.76
N CYS A 626 -16.85 12.55 79.97
CA CYS A 626 -16.83 12.18 78.55
C CYS A 626 -15.81 13.02 77.77
N GLN A 627 -15.78 14.33 77.97
CA GLN A 627 -14.82 15.23 77.33
C GLN A 627 -13.37 14.91 77.73
N ASN A 628 -13.12 14.55 79.00
CA ASN A 628 -11.78 14.14 79.45
C ASN A 628 -11.29 12.88 78.73
N LEU A 629 -12.14 11.88 78.53
CA LEU A 629 -11.80 10.69 77.76
C LEU A 629 -11.46 11.08 76.30
N LEU A 630 -12.29 11.89 75.66
CA LEU A 630 -12.06 12.30 74.27
C LEU A 630 -10.81 13.16 74.10
N ALA A 631 -10.51 14.05 75.05
CA ALA A 631 -9.28 14.83 75.07
C ALA A 631 -8.04 13.93 75.25
N PHE A 632 -8.15 12.88 76.06
CA PHE A 632 -7.10 11.87 76.19
C PHE A 632 -6.90 11.10 74.88
N VAL A 633 -7.99 10.64 74.24
CA VAL A 633 -7.94 9.96 72.94
C VAL A 633 -7.32 10.86 71.86
N ASP A 634 -7.71 12.14 71.81
CA ASP A 634 -7.14 13.11 70.85
C ASP A 634 -5.65 13.35 71.11
N HIS A 635 -5.24 13.53 72.37
CA HIS A 635 -3.83 13.66 72.73
C HIS A 635 -3.00 12.44 72.29
N MET A 636 -3.50 11.24 72.57
CA MET A 636 -2.85 9.99 72.21
C MET A 636 -2.82 9.77 70.68
N SER A 637 -3.80 10.28 69.94
CA SER A 637 -3.81 10.22 68.48
C SER A 637 -2.75 11.10 67.81
N CYS A 638 -2.16 12.05 68.55
CA CYS A 638 -1.15 12.98 68.05
C CYS A 638 0.28 12.41 68.05
N SER A 639 0.51 11.19 68.57
CA SER A 639 1.83 10.55 68.62
C SER A 639 1.73 9.06 68.29
N ALA A 640 2.67 8.55 67.49
CA ALA A 640 2.75 7.13 67.16
C ALA A 640 3.35 6.27 68.29
N ASP A 641 4.03 6.90 69.26
CA ASP A 641 4.94 6.22 70.20
C ASP A 641 4.40 6.14 71.64
N THR A 642 3.23 6.71 71.93
CA THR A 642 2.69 6.76 73.31
C THR A 642 1.67 5.65 73.53
N TYR A 643 2.00 4.72 74.43
CA TYR A 643 1.14 3.64 74.90
C TYR A 643 0.87 3.79 76.40
N VAL A 644 -0.40 3.68 76.82
CA VAL A 644 -0.78 3.48 78.22
C VAL A 644 -1.98 2.53 78.23
N SER A 645 -1.82 1.29 78.71
CA SER A 645 -2.93 0.37 78.99
C SER A 645 -3.47 0.57 80.41
N LEU A 646 -4.77 0.38 80.61
CA LEU A 646 -5.41 0.41 81.94
C LEU A 646 -5.05 -0.81 82.83
N SER A 647 -4.38 -1.83 82.28
CA SER A 647 -4.21 -3.12 82.96
C SER A 647 -2.89 -3.30 83.74
N GLY A 648 -1.97 -2.33 83.70
CA GLY A 648 -0.71 -2.33 84.46
C GLY A 648 -0.82 -1.50 85.74
N SER A 649 -0.29 -2.00 86.87
CA SER A 649 -0.37 -1.38 88.20
C SER A 649 0.47 -0.11 88.39
N ASN A 650 0.59 0.74 87.35
CA ASN A 650 1.21 2.08 87.37
C ASN A 650 0.74 2.95 86.18
N GLY A 651 -0.45 2.71 85.62
CA GLY A 651 -0.98 3.46 84.47
C GLY A 651 -1.67 4.78 84.88
N CYS A 652 -1.34 5.88 84.20
CA CYS A 652 -1.80 7.26 84.48
C CYS A 652 -3.32 7.51 84.57
N ALA A 653 -4.19 6.55 84.25
CA ALA A 653 -5.63 6.72 84.41
C ALA A 653 -6.07 6.74 85.90
N ASP A 654 -5.31 6.08 86.78
CA ASP A 654 -5.52 6.13 88.25
C ASP A 654 -5.23 7.51 88.86
N GLN A 655 -4.79 8.49 88.04
CA GLN A 655 -4.46 9.84 88.48
C GLN A 655 -5.57 10.87 88.24
N LEU A 656 -6.75 10.47 87.72
CA LEU A 656 -7.75 11.45 87.25
C LEU A 656 -8.96 11.68 88.16
N THR A 657 -9.41 10.75 89.01
CA THR A 657 -10.47 10.98 90.04
C THR A 657 -10.61 9.82 91.05
N ASN A 658 -11.06 10.08 92.28
CA ASN A 658 -11.62 9.05 93.17
C ASN A 658 -13.05 8.64 92.73
N TRP A 659 -13.51 7.44 93.10
CA TRP A 659 -14.86 6.91 92.79
C TRP A 659 -16.04 7.78 93.32
N ASP A 660 -15.78 8.76 94.18
CA ASP A 660 -16.77 9.69 94.74
C ASP A 660 -16.84 11.06 94.02
N GLY A 661 -16.09 11.24 92.92
CA GLY A 661 -16.08 12.47 92.14
C GLY A 661 -15.15 13.57 92.65
N THR A 662 -14.27 13.29 93.63
CA THR A 662 -13.25 14.25 94.07
C THR A 662 -11.97 14.19 93.22
N GLN A 663 -11.43 15.36 92.86
CA GLN A 663 -10.18 15.49 92.10
C GLN A 663 -8.96 15.24 93.00
N LYS A 664 -8.05 14.34 92.59
CA LYS A 664 -6.67 14.29 93.11
C LYS A 664 -5.81 15.32 92.37
N VAL A 665 -4.87 15.93 93.07
CA VAL A 665 -3.96 16.94 92.51
C VAL A 665 -3.05 16.28 91.46
N GLY A 666 -3.36 16.52 90.19
CA GLY A 666 -2.68 15.93 89.04
C GLY A 666 -1.40 16.66 88.61
N LEU A 667 -0.55 15.92 87.90
CA LEU A 667 0.72 16.37 87.31
C LEU A 667 0.53 17.63 86.45
N GLY A 668 1.07 18.74 86.94
CA GLY A 668 0.90 20.07 86.36
C GLY A 668 0.93 21.21 87.38
N THR A 669 1.01 20.93 88.68
CA THR A 669 1.21 21.99 89.69
C THR A 669 2.64 22.54 89.60
N PRO A 670 2.84 23.86 89.39
CA PRO A 670 4.17 24.43 89.36
C PRO A 670 4.85 24.27 90.73
N ALA A 671 6.10 23.85 90.74
CA ALA A 671 6.92 23.84 91.95
C ALA A 671 6.90 25.24 92.60
N LYS A 672 6.47 25.32 93.88
CA LYS A 672 6.61 26.54 94.68
C LYS A 672 8.08 26.99 94.63
N ARG A 673 8.32 28.20 94.13
CA ARG A 673 9.61 28.89 94.18
C ARG A 673 10.15 28.86 95.61
N LYS A 674 11.35 28.31 95.81
CA LYS A 674 12.16 28.60 96.99
C LYS A 674 12.55 30.08 96.92
N THR A 675 11.94 30.91 97.74
CA THR A 675 12.52 32.20 98.13
C THR A 675 13.79 31.92 98.92
N GLN A 676 14.95 32.17 98.30
CA GLN A 676 16.21 32.33 99.02
C GLN A 676 16.26 33.78 99.53
N LYS A 677 16.34 33.90 100.86
CA LYS A 677 16.66 35.14 101.58
C LYS A 677 18.09 35.56 101.26
N ARG A 678 18.24 36.86 101.01
CA ARG A 678 19.44 37.73 101.06
C ARG A 678 20.74 37.21 100.45
#